data_AF-A0A2A2JZJ2-F1
#
_entry.id   AF-A0A2A2JZJ2-F1
#
_cell.length_a   1.000
_cell.length_b   1.000
_cell.length_c   1.000
_cell.angle_alpha   90.00
_cell.angle_beta   90.00
_cell.angle_gamma   90.00
#
_symmetry.space_group_name_H-M   'P 1'
#
loop_
_entity.id
_entity.type
_entity.pdbx_description
1 polymer ?
#
loop_
_entity_poly.entity_id
_entity_poly.type
_entity_poly.pdbx_seq_one_letter_code
_entity_poly.pdbx_strand_id
1 'polypeptide(L)'
;MDARGPTLEKAQRYGLPERWLNCPKVGELVHGLFLPFKTPMCSLYDEQVVDKKKRFHAEHVFNHPNLGGKKIGLWIDLTKTDRYYSDSEVKSHGIQYCKMRLTGHGAAPTEDETNRFMRAVTEFFNDNPGKVCAIHCTHGFNRTGFLIAAYFVEQMGFAADAAVGLFAAARQPGIYKQDYIDTFVTRYGDQDDQMEAPERPNWEYGGDTAYMDDMNSVNGNAGTDSSSGDGPSTSSAGGGDEATNGTGRKPKKQFMDGRVEFATWVDDESKKAMLRGKIKDICKADKKGFPGSQPVSLDRNNIKMLAQEKYMVSWKADGMRYLVYIADENNIYAFDRDNEVFQIKGISFPHRKEPRHVQNTLVDTEMIIDVINGEERPRLLIYDIIQFEGFNLAKENFDVRFECIDKELIKPRHEAMKSGRIRQDKEPTSVRRKDFWLLSATSRLFEESFTRHLGHEVDGIIFQPVKRRYKPGRDDAVLKWKPPSHNSIDFRLQIKKFKQEGCLPEYHGYLYVQGSHEPISEMKVTKSLQPYDGRIIECRWNNMTRSWEFMRERTDKSLPNAKSTAMAVWDTMMHPISQEDLCDFIAKCAFNEKKRPMPPPQQMRGGELIDGNEQPPAQRARTSYSWNGKSPCTVLRSANISLMLDCFIDLTAINSFMPQLYTDSGRFKSTQPDGKQFGLPYLRQIRNNTYVDATPEVHPVPLDLLQMDSIDCILVSNLQSIVALPFYVIETGFRGTVYATEPIVQFGRILMEEWVEYFERHSKGESDDKWKKFSVCGKFANAPRRNPLQWRQFYSREDMEKALGLITTISFKQETPILGSVSFTAHPSGYTIGSANWMINIEGDEIAYISSASNRAMHARPAEWDGLKNADYLILTSLSLTSESPEYSLLNLCAHTVDTLRAGGNVLIPISSVGIVYDLIEVLVDKIDKTQGLSADPPCVYFISPAAKSSIAFANINAEYLRDMRQANVYVPDEPFNHSNLIKNGRLKIYSSVCDDFSKEYKRPCVVLAGHPSLRMGDAVQLLEMWSGDVANSLIVIDPDYPLNEMFGPFQGQGNIRPYYFPIETRLDYNEADKTLSQLKPKSLYIHDSFMRLPDVMPNQAPVIDLTIQYPNYMPLHYNEPFPVVSKKAKKRKITVNSEVQFNTLFQKTISK
;
A
#
# COMPACT_ATOMS: atom_id res chain seq x y z
N MET A 1 16.46 -24.69 -24.51
CA MET A 1 17.69 -24.06 -23.98
C MET A 1 18.08 -22.95 -24.95
N ASP A 2 17.82 -21.70 -24.61
CA ASP A 2 18.12 -20.56 -25.49
C ASP A 2 19.64 -20.30 -25.48
N ALA A 3 20.26 -20.21 -26.65
CA ALA A 3 21.71 -20.08 -26.79
C ALA A 3 22.21 -18.78 -26.11
N ARG A 4 23.19 -18.90 -25.20
CA ARG A 4 23.84 -17.74 -24.56
C ARG A 4 24.71 -17.05 -25.61
N GLY A 5 24.29 -15.86 -26.08
CA GLY A 5 25.05 -15.03 -27.02
C GLY A 5 24.21 -14.47 -28.19
N PRO A 6 24.83 -13.64 -29.06
CA PRO A 6 24.16 -13.08 -30.22
C PRO A 6 23.90 -14.16 -31.29
N THR A 7 22.68 -14.17 -31.84
CA THR A 7 22.31 -15.02 -32.99
C THR A 7 21.72 -14.17 -34.10
N LEU A 8 21.80 -14.63 -35.35
CA LEU A 8 21.23 -13.92 -36.50
C LEU A 8 19.72 -13.64 -36.30
N GLU A 9 19.01 -14.62 -35.75
CA GLU A 9 17.59 -14.50 -35.40
C GLU A 9 17.34 -13.39 -34.36
N LYS A 10 18.16 -13.30 -33.30
CA LYS A 10 18.05 -12.24 -32.28
C LYS A 10 18.37 -10.86 -32.86
N ALA A 11 19.35 -10.77 -33.75
CA ALA A 11 19.72 -9.50 -34.41
C ALA A 11 18.63 -9.02 -35.36
N GLN A 12 18.02 -9.92 -36.15
CA GLN A 12 16.91 -9.59 -37.07
C GLN A 12 15.61 -9.28 -36.33
N ARG A 13 15.29 -10.03 -35.26
CA ARG A 13 14.04 -9.86 -34.50
C ARG A 13 13.99 -8.56 -33.69
N TYR A 14 15.09 -8.18 -33.06
CA TYR A 14 15.11 -7.08 -32.09
C TYR A 14 15.84 -5.82 -32.55
N GLY A 15 16.55 -5.87 -33.69
CA GLY A 15 17.20 -4.72 -34.33
C GLY A 15 18.22 -3.96 -33.46
N LEU A 16 18.70 -2.81 -33.94
CA LEU A 16 19.50 -1.89 -33.13
C LEU A 16 18.67 -1.31 -31.97
N PRO A 17 19.27 -1.08 -30.78
CA PRO A 17 18.60 -0.34 -29.72
C PRO A 17 18.22 1.06 -30.19
N GLU A 18 17.07 1.56 -29.73
CA GLU A 18 16.63 2.92 -30.03
C GLU A 18 17.72 3.95 -29.70
N ARG A 19 17.87 4.94 -30.59
CA ARG A 19 18.79 6.09 -30.42
C ARG A 19 20.27 5.69 -30.28
N TRP A 20 20.63 4.43 -30.55
CA TRP A 20 22.01 3.95 -30.48
C TRP A 20 22.88 4.45 -31.64
N LEU A 21 22.29 4.64 -32.81
CA LEU A 21 23.02 4.93 -34.05
C LEU A 21 23.82 6.24 -33.98
N ASN A 22 23.16 7.32 -33.53
CA ASN A 22 23.76 8.65 -33.43
C ASN A 22 24.41 8.93 -32.07
N CYS A 23 24.31 7.99 -31.11
CA CYS A 23 25.00 8.06 -29.83
C CYS A 23 26.54 7.98 -30.05
N PRO A 24 27.34 8.89 -29.45
CA PRO A 24 28.80 8.87 -29.55
C PRO A 24 29.41 7.53 -29.14
N LYS A 25 30.52 7.10 -29.74
CA LYS A 25 31.04 5.73 -29.55
C LYS A 25 31.75 5.52 -28.21
N VAL A 26 32.77 6.31 -27.91
CA VAL A 26 33.67 6.15 -26.74
C VAL A 26 33.89 7.51 -26.07
N GLY A 27 33.99 7.54 -24.74
CA GLY A 27 34.41 8.71 -23.97
C GLY A 27 35.92 8.78 -23.76
N GLU A 28 36.38 9.77 -23.00
CA GLU A 28 37.75 9.84 -22.49
C GLU A 28 37.92 8.99 -21.22
N LEU A 29 39.17 8.75 -20.82
CA LEU A 29 39.46 8.06 -19.56
C LEU A 29 39.07 8.93 -18.36
N VAL A 30 38.13 8.45 -17.54
CA VAL A 30 37.72 9.10 -16.30
C VAL A 30 38.76 8.81 -15.21
N HIS A 31 39.41 9.87 -14.74
CA HIS A 31 40.48 9.81 -13.74
C HIS A 31 41.60 8.80 -14.08
N GLY A 32 41.80 8.51 -15.38
CA GLY A 32 42.80 7.53 -15.84
C GLY A 32 42.49 6.06 -15.49
N LEU A 33 41.30 5.75 -14.97
CA LEU A 33 40.90 4.42 -14.47
C LEU A 33 39.78 3.77 -15.29
N PHE A 34 38.75 4.54 -15.67
CA PHE A 34 37.57 4.01 -16.36
C PHE A 34 37.44 4.55 -17.78
N LEU A 35 37.14 3.66 -18.74
CA LEU A 35 36.79 4.05 -20.11
C LEU A 35 35.29 3.78 -20.34
N PRO A 36 34.43 4.82 -20.38
CA PRO A 36 33.02 4.68 -20.68
C PRO A 36 32.75 4.70 -22.19
N PHE A 37 31.87 3.82 -22.67
CA PHE A 37 31.49 3.74 -24.08
C PHE A 37 30.05 3.22 -24.25
N LYS A 38 29.48 3.34 -25.46
CA LYS A 38 28.18 2.74 -25.78
C LYS A 38 28.33 1.23 -26.02
N THR A 39 27.26 0.43 -25.95
CA THR A 39 27.41 -1.01 -26.23
C THR A 39 27.91 -1.24 -27.67
N PRO A 40 28.97 -2.04 -27.90
CA PRO A 40 29.34 -2.44 -29.24
C PRO A 40 28.35 -3.46 -29.80
N MET A 41 28.34 -3.61 -31.13
CA MET A 41 27.55 -4.60 -31.85
C MET A 41 28.48 -5.57 -32.55
N CYS A 42 28.16 -6.86 -32.60
CA CYS A 42 28.88 -7.81 -33.45
C CYS A 42 28.51 -7.62 -34.93
N SER A 43 29.21 -8.32 -35.82
CA SER A 43 29.05 -8.23 -37.28
C SER A 43 27.64 -8.59 -37.78
N LEU A 44 26.81 -9.25 -36.97
CA LEU A 44 25.41 -9.56 -37.31
C LEU A 44 24.53 -8.30 -37.50
N TYR A 45 24.96 -7.14 -37.01
CA TYR A 45 24.24 -5.87 -37.14
C TYR A 45 24.78 -4.99 -38.29
N ASP A 46 25.80 -5.43 -39.03
CA ASP A 46 26.46 -4.62 -40.07
C ASP A 46 25.53 -4.18 -41.19
N GLU A 47 24.58 -5.04 -41.58
CA GLU A 47 23.57 -4.74 -42.59
C GLU A 47 22.56 -3.68 -42.10
N GLN A 48 22.34 -3.59 -40.79
CA GLN A 48 21.45 -2.60 -40.18
C GLN A 48 22.14 -1.23 -40.00
N VAL A 49 23.48 -1.19 -40.03
CA VAL A 49 24.29 0.04 -39.94
C VAL A 49 24.92 0.33 -41.30
N VAL A 50 24.11 0.93 -42.18
CA VAL A 50 24.47 1.24 -43.58
C VAL A 50 25.71 2.15 -43.64
N ASP A 51 25.77 3.16 -42.75
CA ASP A 51 26.95 4.02 -42.65
C ASP A 51 28.10 3.29 -41.92
N LYS A 52 29.09 2.84 -42.69
CA LYS A 52 30.30 2.19 -42.16
C LYS A 52 31.01 3.04 -41.10
N LYS A 53 30.93 4.38 -41.16
CA LYS A 53 31.53 5.25 -40.14
C LYS A 53 30.80 5.17 -38.80
N LYS A 54 29.54 4.75 -38.77
CA LYS A 54 28.75 4.58 -37.52
C LYS A 54 28.86 3.18 -36.91
N ARG A 55 29.42 2.19 -37.63
CA ARG A 55 29.68 0.84 -37.10
C ARG A 55 30.62 0.88 -35.89
N PHE A 56 30.31 0.06 -34.88
CA PHE A 56 31.04 0.06 -33.62
C PHE A 56 31.07 -1.33 -32.99
N HIS A 57 32.12 -2.08 -33.32
CA HIS A 57 32.49 -3.38 -32.75
C HIS A 57 33.37 -3.25 -31.50
N ALA A 58 33.48 -4.33 -30.72
CA ALA A 58 34.34 -4.41 -29.54
C ALA A 58 35.81 -4.12 -29.87
N GLU A 59 36.27 -4.54 -31.05
CA GLU A 59 37.63 -4.29 -31.56
C GLU A 59 38.01 -2.81 -31.58
N HIS A 60 37.05 -1.92 -31.84
CA HIS A 60 37.29 -0.48 -31.86
C HIS A 60 37.57 0.12 -30.47
N VAL A 61 37.30 -0.63 -29.39
CA VAL A 61 37.54 -0.19 -28.01
C VAL A 61 38.96 -0.54 -27.56
N PHE A 62 39.49 -1.70 -27.95
CA PHE A 62 40.79 -2.20 -27.44
C PHE A 62 41.97 -1.29 -27.75
N ASN A 63 41.93 -0.60 -28.89
CA ASN A 63 43.00 0.29 -29.37
C ASN A 63 42.53 1.74 -29.55
N HIS A 64 41.46 2.15 -28.86
CA HIS A 64 40.93 3.50 -29.02
C HIS A 64 41.95 4.56 -28.54
N PRO A 65 42.18 5.66 -29.28
CA PRO A 65 43.16 6.69 -28.91
C PRO A 65 43.00 7.24 -27.48
N ASN A 66 41.75 7.34 -27.02
CA ASN A 66 41.36 7.81 -25.69
C ASN A 66 41.88 6.94 -24.52
N LEU A 67 42.41 5.74 -24.81
CA LEU A 67 43.12 4.93 -23.81
C LEU A 67 44.48 5.53 -23.40
N GLY A 68 45.02 6.50 -24.16
CA GLY A 68 46.28 7.16 -23.83
C GLY A 68 47.46 6.20 -23.70
N GLY A 69 47.45 5.09 -24.45
CA GLY A 69 48.47 4.04 -24.38
C GLY A 69 48.29 3.01 -23.25
N LYS A 70 47.26 3.12 -22.41
CA LYS A 70 46.95 2.13 -21.37
C LYS A 70 46.21 0.91 -21.94
N LYS A 71 46.40 -0.26 -21.30
CA LYS A 71 45.70 -1.50 -21.67
C LYS A 71 44.46 -1.72 -20.82
N ILE A 72 43.37 -2.16 -21.46
CA ILE A 72 42.15 -2.61 -20.76
C ILE A 72 42.45 -3.94 -20.07
N GLY A 73 42.08 -4.07 -18.81
CA GLY A 73 42.21 -5.32 -18.04
C GLY A 73 40.87 -5.91 -17.59
N LEU A 74 39.85 -5.07 -17.41
CA LEU A 74 38.49 -5.48 -17.03
C LEU A 74 37.48 -4.84 -17.97
N TRP A 75 36.48 -5.62 -18.37
CA TRP A 75 35.36 -5.21 -19.20
C TRP A 75 34.04 -5.48 -18.49
N ILE A 76 33.26 -4.43 -18.23
CA ILE A 76 31.98 -4.49 -17.50
C ILE A 76 30.83 -4.18 -18.45
N ASP A 77 29.97 -5.18 -18.66
CA ASP A 77 28.74 -5.06 -19.43
C ASP A 77 27.52 -4.97 -18.49
N LEU A 78 26.88 -3.80 -18.47
CA LEU A 78 25.72 -3.50 -17.63
C LEU A 78 24.37 -3.84 -18.28
N THR A 79 24.36 -4.41 -19.48
CA THR A 79 23.12 -4.67 -20.23
C THR A 79 22.43 -5.95 -19.76
N LYS A 80 21.09 -5.96 -19.70
CA LYS A 80 20.29 -7.14 -19.29
C LYS A 80 20.38 -8.31 -20.28
N THR A 81 20.66 -8.01 -21.56
CA THR A 81 20.57 -8.94 -22.69
C THR A 81 21.95 -9.38 -23.18
N ASP A 82 22.03 -10.56 -23.83
CA ASP A 82 23.27 -11.10 -24.41
C ASP A 82 23.29 -10.99 -25.94
N ARG A 83 22.42 -10.13 -26.51
CA ARG A 83 22.17 -10.09 -27.97
C ARG A 83 23.15 -9.24 -28.78
N TYR A 84 24.02 -8.46 -28.14
CA TYR A 84 24.79 -7.42 -28.84
C TYR A 84 26.14 -7.91 -29.36
N TYR A 85 26.91 -8.59 -28.54
CA TYR A 85 28.21 -9.17 -28.90
C TYR A 85 28.52 -10.34 -27.96
N SER A 86 29.47 -11.19 -28.33
CA SER A 86 29.87 -12.33 -27.51
C SER A 86 30.97 -11.92 -26.51
N ASP A 87 30.89 -12.41 -25.28
CA ASP A 87 31.95 -12.23 -24.27
C ASP A 87 33.29 -12.84 -24.72
N SER A 88 33.24 -13.81 -25.63
CA SER A 88 34.41 -14.43 -26.24
C SER A 88 35.25 -13.44 -27.06
N GLU A 89 34.63 -12.41 -27.66
CA GLU A 89 35.33 -11.35 -28.42
C GLU A 89 36.25 -10.49 -27.51
N VAL A 90 35.86 -10.36 -26.24
CA VAL A 90 36.63 -9.63 -25.23
C VAL A 90 37.65 -10.54 -24.56
N LYS A 91 37.24 -11.76 -24.18
CA LYS A 91 38.11 -12.73 -23.50
C LYS A 91 39.29 -13.19 -24.36
N SER A 92 39.13 -13.25 -25.69
CA SER A 92 40.22 -13.61 -26.62
C SER A 92 41.40 -12.64 -26.56
N HIS A 93 41.18 -11.40 -26.10
CA HIS A 93 42.21 -10.38 -25.91
C HIS A 93 42.88 -10.44 -24.51
N GLY A 94 42.60 -11.48 -23.72
CA GLY A 94 43.14 -11.64 -22.36
C GLY A 94 42.53 -10.66 -21.35
N ILE A 95 41.35 -10.12 -21.63
CA ILE A 95 40.62 -9.16 -20.78
C ILE A 95 39.60 -9.91 -19.93
N GLN A 96 39.55 -9.59 -18.63
CA GLN A 96 38.52 -10.13 -17.73
C GLN A 96 37.16 -9.55 -18.09
N TYR A 97 36.14 -10.39 -18.23
CA TYR A 97 34.79 -9.96 -18.59
C TYR A 97 33.81 -10.19 -17.44
N CYS A 98 33.07 -9.13 -17.06
CA CYS A 98 32.07 -9.14 -16.01
C CYS A 98 30.72 -8.66 -16.54
N LYS A 99 29.68 -9.52 -16.48
CA LYS A 99 28.32 -9.19 -16.88
C LYS A 99 27.46 -8.88 -15.66
N MET A 100 27.01 -7.64 -15.53
CA MET A 100 26.11 -7.20 -14.47
C MET A 100 24.74 -6.87 -15.08
N ARG A 101 23.80 -7.81 -14.99
CA ARG A 101 22.46 -7.65 -15.60
C ARG A 101 21.60 -6.67 -14.81
N LEU A 102 21.70 -5.38 -15.13
CA LEU A 102 20.83 -4.34 -14.57
C LEU A 102 19.49 -4.32 -15.32
N THR A 103 18.38 -4.13 -14.61
CA THR A 103 17.05 -3.97 -15.23
C THR A 103 17.07 -2.83 -16.24
N GLY A 104 16.46 -3.04 -17.40
CA GLY A 104 16.24 -1.97 -18.37
C GLY A 104 15.00 -1.17 -17.94
N HIS A 105 15.00 0.14 -18.23
CA HIS A 105 13.96 1.16 -18.00
C HIS A 105 14.13 1.99 -16.73
N GLY A 106 14.88 3.10 -16.87
CA GLY A 106 14.66 4.33 -16.10
C GLY A 106 14.93 4.33 -14.60
N ALA A 107 15.58 3.30 -14.05
CA ALA A 107 15.96 3.29 -12.63
C ALA A 107 17.48 3.40 -12.47
N ALA A 108 17.92 4.19 -11.50
CA ALA A 108 19.31 4.24 -11.06
C ALA A 108 19.72 2.90 -10.40
N PRO A 109 21.02 2.51 -10.46
CA PRO A 109 21.50 1.30 -9.82
C PRO A 109 21.20 1.26 -8.31
N THR A 110 20.73 0.12 -7.81
CA THR A 110 20.48 -0.09 -6.38
C THR A 110 21.79 -0.12 -5.58
N GLU A 111 21.72 -0.02 -4.25
CA GLU A 111 22.90 -0.17 -3.40
C GLU A 111 23.57 -1.54 -3.58
N ASP A 112 22.79 -2.63 -3.66
CA ASP A 112 23.33 -3.97 -3.91
C ASP A 112 24.01 -4.10 -5.28
N GLU A 113 23.49 -3.44 -6.32
CA GLU A 113 24.12 -3.38 -7.63
C GLU A 113 25.41 -2.56 -7.59
N THR A 114 25.42 -1.45 -6.86
CA THR A 114 26.59 -0.58 -6.70
C THR A 114 27.69 -1.27 -5.88
N ASN A 115 27.34 -1.96 -4.80
CA ASN A 115 28.26 -2.74 -3.96
C ASN A 115 28.88 -3.92 -4.72
N ARG A 116 28.13 -4.56 -5.62
CA ARG A 116 28.69 -5.59 -6.52
C ARG A 116 29.67 -5.01 -7.53
N PHE A 117 29.36 -3.84 -8.09
CA PHE A 117 30.25 -3.13 -8.99
C PHE A 117 31.56 -2.74 -8.27
N MET A 118 31.45 -2.12 -7.09
CA MET A 118 32.60 -1.71 -6.30
C MET A 118 33.52 -2.88 -5.97
N ARG A 119 32.98 -4.01 -5.49
CA ARG A 119 33.79 -5.22 -5.20
C ARG A 119 34.55 -5.71 -6.43
N ALA A 120 33.86 -5.89 -7.56
CA ALA A 120 34.48 -6.39 -8.78
C ALA A 120 35.60 -5.47 -9.31
N VAL A 121 35.43 -4.15 -9.18
CA VAL A 121 36.40 -3.16 -9.64
C VAL A 121 37.57 -3.02 -8.67
N THR A 122 37.32 -2.98 -7.36
CA THR A 122 38.37 -2.90 -6.33
C THR A 122 39.25 -4.14 -6.33
N GLU A 123 38.67 -5.34 -6.43
CA GLU A 123 39.44 -6.59 -6.59
C GLU A 123 40.33 -6.54 -7.84
N PHE A 124 39.77 -6.10 -8.97
CA PHE A 124 40.53 -5.98 -10.22
C PHE A 124 41.72 -5.01 -10.13
N PHE A 125 41.52 -3.80 -9.58
CA PHE A 125 42.59 -2.80 -9.49
C PHE A 125 43.67 -3.18 -8.49
N ASN A 126 43.31 -3.91 -7.42
CA ASN A 126 44.29 -4.48 -6.48
C ASN A 126 45.23 -5.47 -7.19
N ASP A 127 44.69 -6.30 -8.08
CA ASP A 127 45.45 -7.35 -8.78
C ASP A 127 46.15 -6.84 -10.06
N ASN A 128 45.71 -5.72 -10.63
CA ASN A 128 46.16 -5.23 -11.94
C ASN A 128 46.51 -3.72 -11.93
N PRO A 129 47.52 -3.27 -11.15
CA PRO A 129 47.91 -1.87 -11.12
C PRO A 129 48.36 -1.38 -12.51
N GLY A 130 47.82 -0.25 -12.95
CA GLY A 130 48.16 0.39 -14.23
C GLY A 130 47.33 -0.04 -15.45
N LYS A 131 46.44 -1.03 -15.32
CA LYS A 131 45.40 -1.34 -16.33
C LYS A 131 44.14 -0.51 -16.09
N VAL A 132 43.27 -0.43 -17.10
CA VAL A 132 42.00 0.31 -17.02
C VAL A 132 40.77 -0.60 -17.08
N CYS A 133 39.66 -0.12 -16.54
CA CYS A 133 38.35 -0.78 -16.59
C CYS A 133 37.48 -0.14 -17.69
N ALA A 134 37.11 -0.93 -18.68
CA ALA A 134 36.19 -0.54 -19.74
C ALA A 134 34.76 -0.88 -19.31
N ILE A 135 33.85 0.09 -19.30
CA ILE A 135 32.47 -0.09 -18.81
C ILE A 135 31.44 0.49 -19.79
N HIS A 136 30.35 -0.25 -20.02
CA HIS A 136 29.23 0.27 -20.80
C HIS A 136 27.87 -0.22 -20.30
N CYS A 137 26.84 0.58 -20.57
CA CYS A 137 25.45 0.13 -20.62
C CYS A 137 24.98 0.16 -22.09
N THR A 138 23.69 0.40 -22.37
CA THR A 138 23.22 0.51 -23.76
C THR A 138 23.86 1.72 -24.47
N HIS A 139 23.76 2.93 -23.87
CA HIS A 139 24.29 4.17 -24.46
C HIS A 139 25.58 4.67 -23.79
N GLY A 140 25.92 4.16 -22.60
CA GLY A 140 27.17 4.50 -21.91
C GLY A 140 27.16 5.79 -21.09
N PHE A 141 25.98 6.33 -20.75
CA PHE A 141 25.83 7.59 -20.01
C PHE A 141 25.28 7.37 -18.60
N ASN A 142 23.96 7.38 -18.39
CA ASN A 142 23.38 7.46 -17.03
C ASN A 142 23.81 6.33 -16.07
N ARG A 143 23.55 5.05 -16.38
CA ARG A 143 23.95 3.92 -15.51
C ARG A 143 25.47 3.78 -15.38
N THR A 144 26.19 4.05 -16.46
CA THR A 144 27.66 3.97 -16.49
C THR A 144 28.27 5.06 -15.63
N GLY A 145 27.82 6.30 -15.78
CA GLY A 145 28.24 7.45 -15.01
C GLY A 145 27.90 7.32 -13.53
N PHE A 146 26.70 6.84 -13.20
CA PHE A 146 26.29 6.62 -11.81
C PHE A 146 27.26 5.67 -11.08
N LEU A 147 27.58 4.52 -11.68
CA LEU A 147 28.48 3.54 -11.07
C LEU A 147 29.93 4.04 -10.98
N ILE A 148 30.44 4.73 -12.01
CA ILE A 148 31.78 5.32 -11.99
C ILE A 148 31.88 6.41 -10.90
N ALA A 149 30.89 7.31 -10.85
CA ALA A 149 30.86 8.37 -9.86
C ALA A 149 30.74 7.80 -8.43
N ALA A 150 29.94 6.74 -8.25
CA ALA A 150 29.76 6.10 -6.94
C ALA A 150 31.07 5.49 -6.44
N TYR A 151 31.83 4.87 -7.34
CA TYR A 151 33.15 4.35 -7.02
C TYR A 151 34.11 5.45 -6.56
N PHE A 152 34.10 6.62 -7.20
CA PHE A 152 34.94 7.74 -6.78
C PHE A 152 34.56 8.31 -5.42
N VAL A 153 33.28 8.36 -5.09
CA VAL A 153 32.84 8.78 -3.75
C VAL A 153 33.27 7.75 -2.71
N GLU A 154 32.87 6.50 -2.88
CA GLU A 154 33.01 5.45 -1.85
C GLU A 154 34.45 4.94 -1.69
N GLN A 155 35.19 4.77 -2.78
CA GLN A 155 36.53 4.18 -2.75
C GLN A 155 37.65 5.23 -2.79
N MET A 156 37.37 6.43 -3.31
CA MET A 156 38.37 7.49 -3.47
C MET A 156 38.08 8.76 -2.67
N GLY A 157 36.93 8.83 -1.99
CA GLY A 157 36.58 9.94 -1.10
C GLY A 157 36.33 11.26 -1.82
N PHE A 158 35.95 11.22 -3.10
CA PHE A 158 35.59 12.44 -3.83
C PHE A 158 34.23 12.96 -3.38
N ALA A 159 34.08 14.29 -3.37
CA ALA A 159 32.77 14.91 -3.23
C ALA A 159 31.86 14.49 -4.41
N ALA A 160 30.56 14.37 -4.15
CA ALA A 160 29.60 13.88 -5.13
C ALA A 160 29.58 14.75 -6.40
N ASP A 161 29.68 16.06 -6.24
CA ASP A 161 29.73 17.02 -7.33
C ASP A 161 30.97 16.84 -8.22
N ALA A 162 32.13 16.69 -7.60
CA ALA A 162 33.39 16.42 -8.27
C ALA A 162 33.37 15.08 -8.99
N ALA A 163 32.78 14.03 -8.39
CA ALA A 163 32.70 12.70 -8.99
C ALA A 163 31.82 12.69 -10.26
N VAL A 164 30.65 13.34 -10.22
CA VAL A 164 29.78 13.48 -11.39
C VAL A 164 30.43 14.40 -12.43
N GLY A 165 31.06 15.49 -12.00
CA GLY A 165 31.79 16.43 -12.87
C GLY A 165 32.94 15.77 -13.62
N LEU A 166 33.70 14.87 -12.98
CA LEU A 166 34.76 14.10 -13.63
C LEU A 166 34.22 13.20 -14.75
N PHE A 167 33.09 12.53 -14.50
CA PHE A 167 32.45 11.73 -15.54
C PHE A 167 31.92 12.61 -16.69
N ALA A 168 31.29 13.74 -16.38
CA ALA A 168 30.77 14.68 -17.38
C ALA A 168 31.88 15.26 -18.28
N ALA A 169 33.03 15.60 -17.71
CA ALA A 169 34.18 16.10 -18.45
C ALA A 169 34.74 15.06 -19.43
N ALA A 170 34.80 13.79 -19.01
CA ALA A 170 35.28 12.69 -19.85
C ALA A 170 34.23 12.19 -20.85
N ARG A 171 32.94 12.41 -20.59
CA ARG A 171 31.83 11.88 -21.39
C ARG A 171 30.66 12.85 -21.46
N GLN A 172 30.84 13.95 -22.18
CA GLN A 172 29.81 14.99 -22.34
C GLN A 172 28.48 14.45 -22.92
N PRO A 173 27.31 14.86 -22.38
CA PRO A 173 27.13 15.86 -21.32
C PRO A 173 27.29 15.32 -19.88
N GLY A 174 27.47 14.01 -19.70
CA GLY A 174 27.50 13.35 -18.39
C GLY A 174 26.23 12.54 -18.12
N ILE A 175 25.82 12.46 -16.86
CA ILE A 175 24.54 11.88 -16.46
C ILE A 175 23.46 12.94 -16.71
N TYR A 176 22.69 12.78 -17.79
CA TYR A 176 21.73 13.78 -18.27
C TYR A 176 20.27 13.51 -17.85
N LYS A 177 20.07 12.51 -16.98
CA LYS A 177 18.77 12.15 -16.44
C LYS A 177 18.69 12.56 -14.97
N GLN A 178 17.78 13.47 -14.65
CA GLN A 178 17.64 14.05 -13.30
C GLN A 178 17.41 12.98 -12.24
N ASP A 179 16.60 11.96 -12.51
CA ASP A 179 16.35 10.83 -11.61
C ASP A 179 17.62 10.08 -11.20
N TYR A 180 18.64 10.02 -12.07
CA TYR A 180 19.93 9.42 -11.75
C TYR A 180 20.80 10.36 -10.91
N ILE A 181 20.77 11.66 -11.18
CA ILE A 181 21.48 12.68 -10.39
C ILE A 181 20.87 12.78 -8.99
N ASP A 182 19.54 12.87 -8.88
CA ASP A 182 18.83 12.94 -7.61
C ASP A 182 19.13 11.72 -6.74
N THR A 183 19.07 10.52 -7.33
CA THR A 183 19.41 9.28 -6.61
C THR A 183 20.89 9.28 -6.20
N PHE A 184 21.77 9.84 -7.02
CA PHE A 184 23.20 9.90 -6.75
C PHE A 184 23.50 10.86 -5.59
N VAL A 185 22.98 12.07 -5.66
CA VAL A 185 23.10 13.11 -4.62
C VAL A 185 22.45 12.64 -3.32
N THR A 186 21.27 12.03 -3.37
CA THR A 186 20.62 11.46 -2.17
C THR A 186 21.50 10.41 -1.49
N ARG A 187 22.24 9.61 -2.26
CA ARG A 187 23.09 8.55 -1.72
C ARG A 187 24.48 9.05 -1.28
N TYR A 188 25.03 10.05 -1.97
CA TYR A 188 26.45 10.39 -1.89
C TYR A 188 26.76 11.88 -1.66
N GLY A 189 25.79 12.77 -1.87
CA GLY A 189 25.95 14.23 -1.75
C GLY A 189 25.48 14.78 -0.40
N ASP A 190 25.80 16.05 -0.14
CA ASP A 190 25.38 16.76 1.07
C ASP A 190 23.97 17.36 0.90
N GLN A 191 23.29 17.70 2.01
CA GLN A 191 21.89 18.17 2.01
C GLN A 191 21.65 19.49 1.24
N ASP A 192 22.71 20.22 0.88
CA ASP A 192 22.67 21.47 0.12
C ASP A 192 23.15 21.34 -1.34
N ASP A 193 23.61 20.15 -1.77
CA ASP A 193 24.15 19.93 -3.12
C ASP A 193 23.00 19.76 -4.14
N GLN A 194 22.39 20.85 -4.59
CA GLN A 194 21.51 20.80 -5.76
C GLN A 194 22.35 20.65 -7.03
N MET A 195 22.34 19.45 -7.61
CA MET A 195 22.89 19.20 -8.93
C MET A 195 21.77 19.08 -9.96
N GLU A 196 21.78 19.99 -10.93
CA GLU A 196 20.90 19.87 -12.10
C GLU A 196 21.57 19.02 -13.17
N ALA A 197 20.79 18.08 -13.73
CA ALA A 197 21.20 17.32 -14.88
C ALA A 197 21.28 18.25 -16.11
N PRO A 198 22.33 18.10 -16.94
CA PRO A 198 22.46 18.88 -18.16
C PRO A 198 21.34 18.56 -19.15
N GLU A 199 21.10 19.47 -20.11
CA GLU A 199 20.14 19.26 -21.19
C GLU A 199 20.40 17.94 -21.92
N ARG A 200 19.31 17.28 -22.32
CA ARG A 200 19.40 16.00 -23.03
C ARG A 200 20.12 16.20 -24.35
N PRO A 201 21.06 15.32 -24.72
CA PRO A 201 21.83 15.52 -25.93
C PRO A 201 20.97 15.31 -27.18
N ASN A 202 21.21 16.09 -28.24
CA ASN A 202 20.42 16.12 -29.47
C ASN A 202 20.15 14.74 -30.10
N TRP A 203 21.10 13.79 -30.00
CA TRP A 203 20.94 12.43 -30.52
C TRP A 203 19.88 11.60 -29.78
N GLU A 204 19.44 12.03 -28.60
CA GLU A 204 18.39 11.39 -27.80
C GLU A 204 16.97 11.79 -28.25
N TYR A 205 16.80 12.93 -28.94
CA TYR A 205 15.51 13.36 -29.47
C TYR A 205 15.09 12.65 -30.77
N GLY A 206 15.98 11.82 -31.34
CA GLY A 206 15.70 11.05 -32.56
C GLY A 206 15.58 11.97 -33.78
N GLY A 207 16.71 12.34 -34.39
CA GLY A 207 16.71 13.19 -35.57
C GLY A 207 16.62 12.40 -36.87
N ASP A 208 15.53 12.57 -37.60
CA ASP A 208 15.59 13.06 -38.99
C ASP A 208 15.14 14.53 -38.97
N THR A 209 16.06 15.41 -38.58
CA THR A 209 15.99 16.85 -38.86
C THR A 209 17.37 17.26 -39.37
N ALA A 210 17.66 16.87 -40.61
CA ALA A 210 18.43 17.74 -41.49
C ALA A 210 17.55 18.95 -41.83
N TYR A 211 18.17 20.09 -42.12
CA TYR A 211 17.58 21.42 -42.40
C TYR A 211 17.31 22.31 -41.18
N MET A 212 18.37 22.88 -40.63
CA MET A 212 18.62 24.34 -40.67
C MET A 212 19.90 24.64 -39.90
N ASP A 213 21.00 24.70 -40.63
CA ASP A 213 22.22 25.38 -40.20
C ASP A 213 22.85 25.96 -41.47
N ASP A 214 22.54 27.23 -41.73
CA ASP A 214 23.37 28.16 -42.53
C ASP A 214 22.67 29.51 -42.62
N MET A 215 22.98 30.43 -41.69
CA MET A 215 23.40 31.78 -42.08
C MET A 215 23.99 32.57 -40.90
N ASN A 216 25.28 32.88 -41.07
CA ASN A 216 26.01 34.07 -40.64
C ASN A 216 26.58 34.14 -39.21
N SER A 217 27.82 33.65 -39.15
CA SER A 217 28.92 34.34 -38.48
C SER A 217 29.20 35.72 -39.14
N VAL A 218 29.78 36.63 -38.33
CA VAL A 218 30.66 37.76 -38.66
C VAL A 218 30.09 39.20 -38.59
N ASN A 219 30.81 40.00 -37.77
CA ASN A 219 30.98 41.46 -37.71
C ASN A 219 30.01 42.34 -36.88
N GLY A 220 30.53 42.82 -35.73
CA GLY A 220 31.31 44.06 -35.74
C GLY A 220 30.57 45.39 -35.59
N ASN A 221 30.68 45.95 -34.38
CA ASN A 221 30.94 47.36 -34.05
C ASN A 221 29.85 48.46 -34.21
N ALA A 222 29.97 49.39 -33.25
CA ALA A 222 29.56 50.81 -33.28
C ALA A 222 28.06 51.18 -33.14
N GLY A 223 27.69 51.54 -31.89
CA GLY A 223 27.44 52.92 -31.47
C GLY A 223 26.37 53.80 -32.16
N THR A 224 25.74 54.62 -31.31
CA THR A 224 25.05 55.90 -31.50
C THR A 224 23.52 55.93 -31.62
N ASP A 225 22.93 56.27 -30.46
CA ASP A 225 22.10 57.44 -30.16
C ASP A 225 20.79 57.72 -30.91
N SER A 226 19.71 57.73 -30.13
CA SER A 226 19.01 58.94 -29.64
C SER A 226 17.59 58.54 -29.20
N SER A 227 16.91 59.08 -28.18
CA SER A 227 17.18 60.04 -27.11
C SER A 227 15.88 60.16 -26.27
N SER A 228 15.98 60.84 -25.12
CA SER A 228 14.95 61.34 -24.18
C SER A 228 14.52 60.38 -23.03
N GLY A 229 14.69 60.72 -21.75
CA GLY A 229 15.16 61.96 -21.11
C GLY A 229 15.64 61.75 -19.67
N ASP A 230 16.53 62.67 -19.25
CA ASP A 230 17.41 62.65 -18.07
C ASP A 230 16.77 63.00 -16.71
N GLY A 231 17.31 62.35 -15.65
CA GLY A 231 18.17 62.93 -14.59
C GLY A 231 17.86 64.28 -13.92
N PRO A 232 18.18 64.42 -12.63
CA PRO A 232 19.57 64.77 -12.22
C PRO A 232 20.07 63.95 -11.00
N SER A 233 21.29 63.38 -10.98
CA SER A 233 22.64 63.96 -10.65
C SER A 233 22.70 64.57 -9.23
N THR A 234 23.61 64.25 -8.29
CA THR A 234 25.09 64.18 -8.35
C THR A 234 25.64 63.66 -7.01
N SER A 235 26.88 63.18 -7.03
CA SER A 235 27.70 62.71 -5.91
C SER A 235 28.51 63.81 -5.22
N SER A 236 28.73 63.72 -3.90
CA SER A 236 29.97 64.22 -3.25
C SER A 236 30.17 63.74 -1.80
N ALA A 237 31.33 63.12 -1.56
CA ALA A 237 32.31 63.28 -0.47
C ALA A 237 31.92 63.34 1.03
N GLY A 238 32.68 62.56 1.83
CA GLY A 238 33.50 63.11 2.94
C GLY A 238 33.02 62.85 4.38
N GLY A 239 33.90 62.24 5.19
CA GLY A 239 33.64 61.79 6.58
C GLY A 239 33.40 62.88 7.63
N GLY A 240 33.05 62.44 8.85
CA GLY A 240 33.03 63.26 10.08
C GLY A 240 32.01 62.79 11.11
N ASP A 241 32.50 62.39 12.28
CA ASP A 241 31.75 62.00 13.49
C ASP A 241 30.71 63.03 13.97
N GLU A 242 29.60 62.57 14.55
CA GLU A 242 29.22 62.90 15.94
C GLU A 242 27.94 62.18 16.39
N ALA A 243 28.00 61.66 17.61
CA ALA A 243 26.90 61.02 18.31
C ALA A 243 25.84 62.04 18.78
N THR A 244 24.56 61.66 18.79
CA THR A 244 23.74 61.52 20.02
C THR A 244 22.26 61.24 19.74
N ASN A 245 21.75 60.22 20.45
CA ASN A 245 20.44 60.12 21.10
C ASN A 245 19.13 60.29 20.30
N GLY A 246 18.45 59.15 20.12
CA GLY A 246 17.21 58.93 20.88
C GLY A 246 15.89 59.30 20.21
N THR A 247 15.36 58.40 19.38
CA THR A 247 13.99 57.83 19.50
C THR A 247 13.91 56.65 18.53
N GLY A 248 14.36 55.48 19.00
CA GLY A 248 14.33 54.26 18.21
C GLY A 248 12.89 53.82 17.92
N ARG A 249 12.34 54.19 16.76
CA ARG A 249 11.27 53.41 16.13
C ARG A 249 11.85 52.01 15.91
N LYS A 250 11.37 51.02 16.68
CA LYS A 250 11.73 49.63 16.47
C LYS A 250 11.48 49.28 14.98
N PRO A 251 12.39 48.57 14.31
CA PRO A 251 12.16 48.12 12.94
C PRO A 251 10.85 47.33 12.87
N LYS A 252 10.03 47.57 11.84
CA LYS A 252 8.76 46.86 11.63
C LYS A 252 9.06 45.37 11.46
N LYS A 253 8.53 44.53 12.34
CA LYS A 253 8.70 43.06 12.26
C LYS A 253 7.83 42.51 11.13
N GLN A 254 8.37 41.62 10.31
CA GLN A 254 7.65 41.00 9.19
C GLN A 254 7.10 39.63 9.61
N PHE A 255 5.91 39.26 9.13
CA PHE A 255 5.33 37.95 9.38
C PHE A 255 6.04 36.92 8.48
N MET A 256 6.46 35.78 9.03
CA MET A 256 7.24 34.79 8.28
C MET A 256 8.48 35.36 7.57
N ASP A 257 9.19 36.31 8.19
CA ASP A 257 10.35 37.01 7.60
C ASP A 257 10.06 37.61 6.21
N GLY A 258 8.79 37.97 5.97
CA GLY A 258 8.33 38.58 4.71
C GLY A 258 7.78 37.58 3.69
N ARG A 259 7.85 36.26 3.93
CA ARG A 259 7.36 35.22 3.00
C ARG A 259 5.83 35.13 2.91
N VAL A 260 5.10 35.80 3.79
CA VAL A 260 3.63 35.73 3.87
C VAL A 260 3.05 37.14 3.94
N GLU A 261 2.57 37.63 2.80
CA GLU A 261 2.15 39.03 2.63
C GLU A 261 0.76 39.34 3.20
N PHE A 262 -0.13 38.35 3.30
CA PHE A 262 -1.52 38.56 3.76
C PHE A 262 -1.65 38.77 5.28
N ALA A 263 -0.54 38.67 6.02
CA ALA A 263 -0.48 38.90 7.46
C ALA A 263 0.30 40.19 7.76
N THR A 264 -0.40 41.21 8.25
CA THR A 264 0.18 42.55 8.47
C THR A 264 0.48 42.79 9.95
N TRP A 265 1.66 43.30 10.26
CA TRP A 265 2.01 43.72 11.62
C TRP A 265 1.07 44.83 12.11
N VAL A 266 0.48 44.64 13.30
CA VAL A 266 -0.37 45.66 13.93
C VAL A 266 0.54 46.76 14.47
N ASP A 267 0.28 48.02 14.15
CA ASP A 267 1.08 49.17 14.61
C ASP A 267 0.46 49.88 15.83
N ASP A 268 -0.84 49.74 16.03
CA ASP A 268 -1.58 50.26 17.19
C ASP A 268 -1.19 49.54 18.49
N GLU A 269 -0.38 50.20 19.33
CA GLU A 269 0.05 49.69 20.63
C GLU A 269 -1.09 49.52 21.64
N SER A 270 -2.16 50.31 21.57
CA SER A 270 -3.33 50.13 22.45
C SER A 270 -4.06 48.85 22.10
N LYS A 271 -4.26 48.60 20.80
CA LYS A 271 -4.85 47.35 20.29
C LYS A 271 -3.99 46.14 20.61
N LYS A 272 -2.66 46.24 20.48
CA LYS A 272 -1.74 45.17 20.92
C LYS A 272 -1.86 44.90 22.41
N ALA A 273 -1.87 45.93 23.26
CA ALA A 273 -1.96 45.76 24.70
C ALA A 273 -3.27 45.08 25.10
N MET A 274 -4.40 45.48 24.51
CA MET A 274 -5.70 44.86 24.71
C MET A 274 -5.69 43.38 24.28
N LEU A 275 -5.20 43.09 23.07
CA LEU A 275 -5.13 41.74 22.52
C LEU A 275 -4.22 40.83 23.35
N ARG A 276 -3.03 41.32 23.74
CA ARG A 276 -2.09 40.62 24.63
C ARG A 276 -2.73 40.33 25.99
N GLY A 277 -3.46 41.29 26.56
CA GLY A 277 -4.22 41.09 27.80
C GLY A 277 -5.25 39.98 27.64
N LYS A 278 -6.05 40.01 26.57
CA LYS A 278 -7.08 39.00 26.30
C LYS A 278 -6.51 37.59 26.16
N ILE A 279 -5.43 37.40 25.40
CA ILE A 279 -4.78 36.09 25.26
C ILE A 279 -4.20 35.61 26.58
N LYS A 280 -3.58 36.52 27.36
CA LYS A 280 -3.05 36.20 28.68
C LYS A 280 -4.16 35.73 29.63
N ASP A 281 -5.33 36.35 29.58
CA ASP A 281 -6.48 35.98 30.40
C ASP A 281 -7.08 34.63 29.98
N ILE A 282 -7.23 34.39 28.66
CA ILE A 282 -7.72 33.10 28.13
C ILE A 282 -6.79 31.95 28.52
N CYS A 283 -5.48 32.15 28.34
CA CYS A 283 -4.47 31.15 28.66
C CYS A 283 -4.22 31.02 30.18
N LYS A 284 -4.52 32.05 30.99
CA LYS A 284 -4.11 32.15 32.41
C LYS A 284 -2.58 32.07 32.59
N ALA A 285 -1.84 32.80 31.76
CA ALA A 285 -0.39 32.77 31.80
C ALA A 285 0.19 33.76 32.83
N ASP A 286 0.95 33.27 33.81
CA ASP A 286 1.51 34.10 34.91
C ASP A 286 2.79 34.88 34.54
N LYS A 287 3.43 34.58 33.40
CA LYS A 287 4.77 35.09 33.01
C LYS A 287 4.72 36.04 31.80
N LYS A 288 5.69 36.95 31.69
CA LYS A 288 5.87 37.91 30.57
C LYS A 288 6.31 37.28 29.22
N GLY A 289 6.13 35.97 29.01
CA GLY A 289 6.60 35.23 27.82
C GLY A 289 5.49 34.80 26.87
N PHE A 290 5.83 34.02 25.84
CA PHE A 290 4.85 33.41 24.93
C PHE A 290 3.83 32.55 25.71
N PRO A 291 2.52 32.78 25.54
CA PRO A 291 1.50 32.12 26.37
C PRO A 291 1.15 30.68 25.91
N GLY A 292 1.62 30.21 24.77
CA GLY A 292 1.37 28.83 24.31
C GLY A 292 2.23 27.76 25.01
N SER A 293 1.82 26.49 24.94
CA SER A 293 2.47 25.33 25.57
C SER A 293 3.81 24.98 24.93
N GLN A 294 4.93 25.01 25.65
CA GLN A 294 6.27 24.81 25.11
C GLN A 294 6.77 23.38 25.38
N PRO A 295 7.03 22.57 24.33
CA PRO A 295 7.51 21.20 24.48
C PRO A 295 8.98 21.11 24.90
N VAL A 296 9.31 20.05 25.63
CA VAL A 296 10.66 19.73 26.12
C VAL A 296 11.31 18.66 25.24
N SER A 297 12.63 18.75 25.03
CA SER A 297 13.37 17.76 24.24
C SER A 297 13.35 16.38 24.90
N LEU A 298 13.19 15.34 24.09
CA LEU A 298 13.19 13.96 24.54
C LEU A 298 14.60 13.55 24.97
N ASP A 299 14.72 13.00 26.18
CA ASP A 299 15.97 12.53 26.77
C ASP A 299 15.79 11.13 27.40
N ARG A 300 16.91 10.50 27.80
CA ARG A 300 16.90 9.11 28.32
C ARG A 300 16.14 8.95 29.64
N ASN A 301 15.88 10.04 30.36
CA ASN A 301 15.11 10.03 31.60
C ASN A 301 13.61 10.18 31.33
N ASN A 302 13.25 11.14 30.48
CA ASN A 302 11.86 11.51 30.21
C ASN A 302 11.18 10.59 29.17
N ILE A 303 11.95 9.84 28.36
CA ILE A 303 11.39 8.83 27.44
C ILE A 303 10.49 7.81 28.14
N LYS A 304 10.76 7.54 29.42
CA LYS A 304 9.94 6.66 30.28
C LYS A 304 8.49 7.11 30.41
N MET A 305 8.21 8.40 30.22
CA MET A 305 6.84 8.95 30.26
C MET A 305 5.96 8.36 29.15
N LEU A 306 6.55 8.03 27.99
CA LEU A 306 5.85 7.36 26.88
C LEU A 306 5.33 5.96 27.26
N ALA A 307 5.89 5.35 28.31
CA ALA A 307 5.43 4.08 28.88
C ALA A 307 4.41 4.24 30.01
N GLN A 308 4.33 5.44 30.59
CA GLN A 308 3.58 5.70 31.83
C GLN A 308 2.21 6.28 31.54
N GLU A 309 2.11 7.14 30.52
CA GLU A 309 0.88 7.83 30.13
C GLU A 309 0.56 7.58 28.65
N LYS A 310 -0.70 7.81 28.26
CA LYS A 310 -1.15 7.67 26.87
C LYS A 310 -0.73 8.91 26.08
N TYR A 311 0.04 8.70 25.02
CA TYR A 311 0.48 9.74 24.09
C TYR A 311 -0.10 9.53 22.69
N MET A 312 -0.29 10.64 21.99
CA MET A 312 -0.42 10.68 20.53
C MET A 312 0.85 11.31 19.95
N VAL A 313 1.15 10.95 18.71
CA VAL A 313 2.38 11.33 18.01
C VAL A 313 2.05 12.04 16.70
N SER A 314 2.82 13.06 16.33
CA SER A 314 2.74 13.74 15.05
C SER A 314 4.14 14.14 14.59
N TRP A 315 4.29 14.44 13.30
CA TRP A 315 5.51 14.98 12.74
C TRP A 315 5.73 16.42 13.19
N LYS A 316 6.98 16.86 13.17
CA LYS A 316 7.39 18.26 13.38
C LYS A 316 7.91 18.81 12.05
N ALA A 317 7.39 19.96 11.63
CA ALA A 317 7.90 20.65 10.46
C ALA A 317 8.84 21.78 10.86
N ASP A 318 9.61 22.29 9.91
CA ASP A 318 10.35 23.55 10.04
C ASP A 318 9.42 24.75 9.79
N GLY A 319 8.35 24.85 10.60
CA GLY A 319 7.37 25.94 10.56
C GLY A 319 7.56 26.95 11.69
N MET A 320 6.92 28.11 11.56
CA MET A 320 6.83 29.08 12.65
C MET A 320 5.50 28.99 13.38
N ARG A 321 5.61 29.01 14.71
CA ARG A 321 4.47 28.81 15.60
C ARG A 321 3.79 30.13 15.94
N TYR A 322 2.45 30.12 15.87
CA TYR A 322 1.61 31.25 16.26
C TYR A 322 0.41 30.77 17.07
N LEU A 323 -0.01 31.56 18.05
CA LEU A 323 -1.39 31.46 18.54
C LEU A 323 -2.27 32.29 17.64
N VAL A 324 -3.39 31.73 17.16
CA VAL A 324 -4.34 32.47 16.30
C VAL A 324 -5.65 32.66 17.05
N TYR A 325 -6.00 33.93 17.22
CA TYR A 325 -7.24 34.37 17.84
C TYR A 325 -8.22 34.83 16.77
N ILE A 326 -9.32 34.09 16.65
CA ILE A 326 -10.43 34.37 15.76
C ILE A 326 -11.46 35.15 16.57
N ALA A 327 -11.44 36.48 16.45
CA ALA A 327 -12.43 37.32 17.12
C ALA A 327 -13.76 37.30 16.35
N ASP A 328 -13.69 37.52 15.03
CA ASP A 328 -14.78 37.45 14.05
C ASP A 328 -14.19 37.33 12.62
N GLU A 329 -15.04 37.44 11.59
CA GLU A 329 -14.71 37.24 10.17
C GLU A 329 -13.57 38.12 9.64
N ASN A 330 -13.45 39.36 10.10
CA ASN A 330 -12.43 40.30 9.61
C ASN A 330 -11.32 40.56 10.63
N ASN A 331 -11.42 39.93 11.80
CA ASN A 331 -10.58 40.16 12.96
C ASN A 331 -9.93 38.85 13.42
N ILE A 332 -8.98 38.37 12.61
CA ILE A 332 -8.14 37.20 12.92
C ILE A 332 -6.74 37.69 13.23
N TYR A 333 -6.22 37.36 14.41
CA TYR A 333 -4.93 37.85 14.90
C TYR A 333 -3.99 36.70 15.25
N ALA A 334 -2.76 36.74 14.75
CA ALA A 334 -1.68 35.82 15.09
C ALA A 334 -0.68 36.45 16.05
N PHE A 335 -0.24 35.67 17.04
CA PHE A 335 0.74 36.08 18.05
C PHE A 335 1.97 35.21 17.92
N ASP A 336 3.13 35.83 17.70
CA ASP A 336 4.41 35.13 17.61
C ASP A 336 5.03 34.90 19.00
N ARG A 337 6.24 34.31 19.03
CA ARG A 337 6.97 34.01 20.27
C ARG A 337 7.39 35.23 21.09
N ASP A 338 7.54 36.39 20.45
CA ASP A 338 7.87 37.65 21.10
C ASP A 338 6.60 38.41 21.54
N ASN A 339 5.43 37.78 21.42
CA ASN A 339 4.11 38.36 21.63
C ASN A 339 3.82 39.55 20.70
N GLU A 340 4.50 39.66 19.54
CA GLU A 340 4.10 40.60 18.49
C GLU A 340 2.83 40.11 17.81
N VAL A 341 2.01 41.07 17.38
CA VAL A 341 0.64 40.83 16.91
C VAL A 341 0.56 41.14 15.43
N PHE A 342 0.02 40.20 14.68
CA PHE A 342 -0.20 40.30 13.24
C PHE A 342 -1.68 40.06 12.94
N GLN A 343 -2.26 40.84 12.03
CA GLN A 343 -3.62 40.62 11.55
C GLN A 343 -3.58 39.79 10.27
N ILE A 344 -4.27 38.65 10.27
CA ILE A 344 -4.42 37.77 9.12
C ILE A 344 -5.70 38.18 8.37
N LYS A 345 -5.60 38.34 7.05
CA LYS A 345 -6.74 38.68 6.17
C LYS A 345 -7.00 37.58 5.16
N GLY A 346 -8.25 37.48 4.70
CA GLY A 346 -8.63 36.61 3.58
C GLY A 346 -8.91 35.14 3.93
N ILE A 347 -9.08 34.80 5.21
CA ILE A 347 -9.43 33.43 5.65
C ILE A 347 -10.78 33.46 6.37
N SER A 348 -11.66 32.49 6.09
CA SER A 348 -13.00 32.42 6.71
C SER A 348 -13.29 31.12 7.47
N PHE A 349 -13.71 31.20 8.71
CA PHE A 349 -14.16 30.09 9.57
C PHE A 349 -15.69 30.12 9.76
N PRO A 350 -16.47 29.46 8.88
CA PRO A 350 -17.92 29.41 8.98
C PRO A 350 -18.34 28.59 10.21
N HIS A 351 -19.39 29.03 10.89
CA HIS A 351 -19.96 28.32 12.02
C HIS A 351 -20.76 27.10 11.54
N ARG A 352 -20.63 25.97 12.24
CA ARG A 352 -21.23 24.69 11.86
C ARG A 352 -22.75 24.71 11.79
N LYS A 353 -23.40 25.40 12.74
CA LYS A 353 -24.87 25.37 12.92
C LYS A 353 -25.59 26.64 12.51
N GLU A 354 -24.86 27.75 12.40
CA GLU A 354 -25.45 29.08 12.22
C GLU A 354 -24.81 29.74 11.01
N PRO A 355 -25.55 30.54 10.22
CA PRO A 355 -25.02 31.21 9.03
C PRO A 355 -24.19 32.45 9.40
N ARG A 356 -23.18 32.28 10.24
CA ARG A 356 -22.24 33.32 10.69
C ARG A 356 -20.82 32.76 10.78
N HIS A 357 -19.84 33.64 11.03
CA HIS A 357 -18.47 33.24 11.32
C HIS A 357 -18.31 32.78 12.77
N VAL A 358 -17.34 31.89 13.01
CA VAL A 358 -16.90 31.50 14.35
C VAL A 358 -16.29 32.71 15.07
N GLN A 359 -16.60 32.88 16.34
CA GLN A 359 -16.13 34.03 17.13
C GLN A 359 -15.37 33.58 18.38
N ASN A 360 -14.66 34.51 19.02
CA ASN A 360 -14.01 34.32 20.32
C ASN A 360 -13.27 32.98 20.51
N THR A 361 -12.56 32.54 19.48
CA THR A 361 -11.90 31.23 19.42
C THR A 361 -10.38 31.39 19.39
N LEU A 362 -9.66 30.65 20.22
CA LEU A 362 -8.20 30.68 20.32
C LEU A 362 -7.62 29.30 20.01
N VAL A 363 -6.80 29.23 18.98
CA VAL A 363 -6.14 28.00 18.52
C VAL A 363 -4.62 28.13 18.53
N ASP A 364 -3.95 26.99 18.71
CA ASP A 364 -2.50 26.86 18.65
C ASP A 364 -2.11 26.28 17.29
N THR A 365 -1.23 27.01 16.58
CA THR A 365 -1.02 26.80 15.14
C THR A 365 0.45 26.84 14.74
N GLU A 366 0.74 26.22 13.61
CA GLU A 366 2.02 26.24 12.93
C GLU A 366 1.79 26.72 11.49
N MET A 367 2.52 27.76 11.08
CA MET A 367 2.56 28.22 9.69
C MET A 367 3.75 27.57 9.00
N ILE A 368 3.48 26.85 7.92
CA ILE A 368 4.49 26.19 7.07
C ILE A 368 4.36 26.68 5.64
N ILE A 369 5.41 26.48 4.84
CA ILE A 369 5.40 26.71 3.40
C ILE A 369 5.54 25.35 2.72
N ASP A 370 4.50 24.90 2.02
CA ASP A 370 4.57 23.71 1.18
C ASP A 370 5.14 24.08 -0.19
N VAL A 371 5.96 23.21 -0.77
CA VAL A 371 6.37 23.27 -2.17
C VAL A 371 5.55 22.25 -2.94
N ILE A 372 4.63 22.71 -3.78
CA ILE A 372 3.76 21.84 -4.61
C ILE A 372 4.03 22.20 -6.06
N ASN A 373 4.56 21.25 -6.84
CA ASN A 373 4.95 21.47 -8.25
C ASN A 373 5.91 22.66 -8.45
N GLY A 374 6.78 22.92 -7.46
CA GLY A 374 7.73 24.04 -7.50
C GLY A 374 7.16 25.39 -7.04
N GLU A 375 5.86 25.49 -6.74
CA GLU A 375 5.26 26.70 -6.18
C GLU A 375 5.24 26.64 -4.64
N GLU A 376 5.75 27.70 -4.01
CA GLU A 376 5.63 27.91 -2.57
C GLU A 376 4.21 28.31 -2.18
N ARG A 377 3.56 27.53 -1.33
CA ARG A 377 2.21 27.79 -0.85
C ARG A 377 2.16 27.79 0.68
N PRO A 378 1.79 28.93 1.32
CA PRO A 378 1.62 28.96 2.76
C PRO A 378 0.42 28.10 3.21
N ARG A 379 0.60 27.43 4.35
CA ARG A 379 -0.43 26.60 4.98
C ARG A 379 -0.43 26.80 6.49
N LEU A 380 -1.61 27.11 7.03
CA LEU A 380 -1.87 27.23 8.46
C LEU A 380 -2.36 25.89 9.02
N LEU A 381 -1.58 25.30 9.91
CA LEU A 381 -1.88 24.03 10.56
C LEU A 381 -2.37 24.27 11.99
N ILE A 382 -3.58 23.82 12.30
CA ILE A 382 -4.16 23.90 13.64
C ILE A 382 -3.94 22.56 14.34
N TYR A 383 -3.24 22.56 15.49
CA TYR A 383 -2.91 21.32 16.21
C TYR A 383 -3.46 21.25 17.63
N ASP A 384 -3.84 22.37 18.26
CA ASP A 384 -4.58 22.36 19.53
C ASP A 384 -5.55 23.56 19.58
N ILE A 385 -6.56 23.48 20.45
CA ILE A 385 -7.58 24.52 20.65
C ILE A 385 -7.73 24.83 22.14
N ILE A 386 -7.58 26.10 22.49
CA ILE A 386 -7.57 26.56 23.89
C ILE A 386 -8.97 27.05 24.28
N GLN A 387 -9.67 27.70 23.35
CA GLN A 387 -11.01 28.23 23.55
C GLN A 387 -11.81 28.16 22.25
N PHE A 388 -13.09 27.78 22.33
CA PHE A 388 -14.02 27.81 21.21
C PHE A 388 -15.26 28.63 21.61
N GLU A 389 -15.54 29.72 20.89
CA GLU A 389 -16.68 30.62 21.13
C GLU A 389 -16.88 31.06 22.59
N GLY A 390 -15.77 31.38 23.27
CA GLY A 390 -15.78 31.75 24.69
C GLY A 390 -15.78 30.58 25.68
N PHE A 391 -16.00 29.34 25.23
CA PHE A 391 -15.86 28.15 26.07
C PHE A 391 -14.39 27.74 26.18
N ASN A 392 -13.86 27.80 27.40
CA ASN A 392 -12.48 27.43 27.69
C ASN A 392 -12.31 25.90 27.64
N LEU A 393 -11.67 25.41 26.59
CA LEU A 393 -11.37 24.00 26.37
C LEU A 393 -10.02 23.59 26.94
N ALA A 394 -9.20 24.52 27.41
CA ALA A 394 -7.86 24.25 27.92
C ALA A 394 -7.84 23.21 29.06
N LYS A 395 -8.94 23.05 29.80
CA LYS A 395 -9.08 22.06 30.88
C LYS A 395 -9.42 20.65 30.40
N GLU A 396 -9.97 20.50 29.21
CA GLU A 396 -10.39 19.21 28.65
C GLU A 396 -9.18 18.37 28.23
N ASN A 397 -9.40 17.08 27.99
CA ASN A 397 -8.39 16.18 27.44
C ASN A 397 -8.05 16.55 25.98
N PHE A 398 -6.84 16.20 25.53
CA PHE A 398 -6.39 16.53 24.18
C PHE A 398 -7.24 15.88 23.08
N ASP A 399 -7.78 14.67 23.29
CA ASP A 399 -8.67 14.01 22.32
C ASP A 399 -9.96 14.82 22.07
N VAL A 400 -10.57 15.38 23.13
CA VAL A 400 -11.74 16.26 23.03
C VAL A 400 -11.39 17.56 22.30
N ARG A 401 -10.26 18.18 22.64
CA ARG A 401 -9.78 19.40 21.97
C ARG A 401 -9.48 19.13 20.49
N PHE A 402 -8.84 18.01 20.19
CA PHE A 402 -8.50 17.57 18.84
C PHE A 402 -9.74 17.29 17.98
N GLU A 403 -10.77 16.66 18.56
CA GLU A 403 -12.05 16.41 17.88
C GLU A 403 -12.83 17.72 17.64
N CYS A 404 -12.73 18.69 18.57
CA CYS A 404 -13.34 20.01 18.42
C CYS A 404 -12.78 20.76 17.20
N ILE A 405 -11.47 20.73 16.96
CA ILE A 405 -10.85 21.33 15.76
C ILE A 405 -11.47 20.78 14.48
N ASP A 406 -11.61 19.45 14.39
CA ASP A 406 -12.16 18.80 13.20
C ASP A 406 -13.64 19.12 13.00
N LYS A 407 -14.46 18.94 14.04
CA LYS A 407 -15.92 19.13 13.97
C LYS A 407 -16.34 20.58 13.79
N GLU A 408 -15.65 21.51 14.43
CA GLU A 408 -16.13 22.90 14.55
C GLU A 408 -15.35 23.90 13.69
N LEU A 409 -14.12 23.58 13.24
CA LEU A 409 -13.33 24.48 12.37
C LEU A 409 -13.10 23.90 10.98
N ILE A 410 -12.70 22.63 10.85
CA ILE A 410 -12.30 22.05 9.55
C ILE A 410 -13.49 21.56 8.72
N LYS A 411 -14.36 20.72 9.29
CA LYS A 411 -15.55 20.21 8.57
C LYS A 411 -16.47 21.31 8.05
N PRO A 412 -16.82 22.36 8.82
CA PRO A 412 -17.62 23.48 8.32
C PRO A 412 -16.95 24.23 7.16
N ARG A 413 -15.62 24.38 7.17
CA ARG A 413 -14.87 24.95 6.04
C ARG A 413 -14.99 24.09 4.79
N HIS A 414 -14.81 22.76 4.91
CA HIS A 414 -14.97 21.84 3.77
C HIS A 414 -16.39 21.86 3.20
N GLU A 415 -17.42 21.91 4.05
CA GLU A 415 -18.82 22.04 3.63
C GLU A 415 -19.09 23.39 2.92
N ALA A 416 -18.51 24.47 3.43
CA ALA A 416 -18.59 25.79 2.80
C ALA A 416 -17.86 25.85 1.45
N MET A 417 -16.74 25.12 1.28
CA MET A 417 -16.07 24.95 -0.01
C MET A 417 -16.92 24.15 -0.99
N LYS A 418 -17.50 23.02 -0.57
CA LYS A 418 -18.39 22.19 -1.41
C LYS A 418 -19.65 22.93 -1.86
N SER A 419 -20.21 23.79 -0.99
CA SER A 419 -21.38 24.62 -1.31
C SER A 419 -21.04 25.92 -2.05
N GLY A 420 -19.75 26.17 -2.36
CA GLY A 420 -19.30 27.37 -3.07
C GLY A 420 -19.32 28.66 -2.24
N ARG A 421 -19.60 28.59 -0.94
CA ARG A 421 -19.52 29.74 0.00
C ARG A 421 -18.08 30.17 0.26
N ILE A 422 -17.12 29.23 0.20
CA ILE A 422 -15.69 29.51 0.22
C ILE A 422 -15.10 29.14 -1.14
N ARG A 423 -14.42 30.11 -1.74
CA ARG A 423 -13.66 29.96 -2.98
C ARG A 423 -12.20 29.64 -2.62
N GLN A 424 -11.81 28.38 -2.69
CA GLN A 424 -10.47 27.92 -2.29
C GLN A 424 -9.35 28.61 -3.09
N ASP A 425 -9.61 28.95 -4.36
CA ASP A 425 -8.70 29.68 -5.25
C ASP A 425 -8.46 31.14 -4.81
N LYS A 426 -9.34 31.69 -3.97
CA LYS A 426 -9.27 33.09 -3.51
C LYS A 426 -8.73 33.24 -2.08
N GLU A 427 -8.64 32.16 -1.31
CA GLU A 427 -8.01 32.23 0.01
C GLU A 427 -6.49 32.30 -0.14
N PRO A 428 -5.79 33.21 0.56
CA PRO A 428 -4.36 33.42 0.39
C PRO A 428 -3.50 32.33 1.07
N THR A 429 -4.11 31.49 1.90
CA THR A 429 -3.50 30.32 2.51
C THR A 429 -4.55 29.25 2.73
N SER A 430 -4.11 28.00 2.66
CA SER A 430 -4.95 26.88 3.08
C SER A 430 -4.90 26.69 4.60
N VAL A 431 -6.00 26.24 5.19
CA VAL A 431 -6.10 25.92 6.62
C VAL A 431 -6.40 24.44 6.78
N ARG A 432 -5.60 23.71 7.56
CA ARG A 432 -5.78 22.28 7.82
C ARG A 432 -5.61 21.98 9.31
N ARG A 433 -6.18 20.88 9.79
CA ARG A 433 -5.80 20.30 11.08
C ARG A 433 -4.47 19.57 10.90
N LYS A 434 -3.58 19.67 11.88
CA LYS A 434 -2.38 18.83 11.96
C LYS A 434 -2.77 17.47 12.54
N ASP A 435 -2.56 16.40 11.79
CA ASP A 435 -2.99 15.08 12.24
C ASP A 435 -2.07 14.52 13.33
N PHE A 436 -2.67 13.79 14.28
CA PHE A 436 -2.00 13.05 15.34
C PHE A 436 -2.44 11.59 15.27
N TRP A 437 -1.49 10.69 15.49
CA TRP A 437 -1.67 9.25 15.45
C TRP A 437 -1.37 8.63 16.83
N LEU A 438 -1.69 7.35 17.00
CA LEU A 438 -1.29 6.60 18.19
C LEU A 438 0.23 6.46 18.24
N LEU A 439 0.80 6.34 19.45
CA LEU A 439 2.24 6.22 19.67
C LEU A 439 2.90 5.10 18.83
N SER A 440 2.18 4.02 18.53
CA SER A 440 2.66 2.92 17.67
C SER A 440 2.97 3.35 16.22
N ALA A 441 2.42 4.47 15.74
CA ALA A 441 2.68 4.99 14.41
C ALA A 441 4.01 5.76 14.31
N THR A 442 4.78 5.90 15.39
CA THR A 442 6.03 6.67 15.42
C THR A 442 7.02 6.21 14.35
N SER A 443 7.16 4.90 14.11
CA SER A 443 8.04 4.37 13.05
C SER A 443 7.56 4.76 11.65
N ARG A 444 6.24 4.76 11.40
CA ARG A 444 5.65 5.16 10.11
C ARG A 444 5.88 6.63 9.78
N LEU A 445 5.95 7.49 10.78
CA LEU A 445 6.23 8.92 10.59
C LEU A 445 7.66 9.18 10.07
N PHE A 446 8.55 8.19 10.17
CA PHE A 446 9.90 8.23 9.60
C PHE A 446 10.00 7.55 8.22
N GLU A 447 8.96 6.86 7.74
CA GLU A 447 8.98 6.21 6.44
C GLU A 447 8.98 7.24 5.32
N GLU A 448 9.80 7.03 4.29
CA GLU A 448 9.88 7.92 3.13
C GLU A 448 8.54 8.03 2.39
N SER A 449 7.75 6.95 2.40
CA SER A 449 6.39 6.96 1.85
C SER A 449 5.49 7.98 2.55
N PHE A 450 5.67 8.25 3.85
CA PHE A 450 4.89 9.25 4.58
C PHE A 450 5.41 10.66 4.32
N THR A 451 6.73 10.87 4.39
CA THR A 451 7.34 12.19 4.22
C THR A 451 7.19 12.74 2.81
N ARG A 452 7.17 11.90 1.75
CA ARG A 452 6.90 12.34 0.36
C ARG A 452 5.48 12.89 0.14
N HIS A 453 4.50 12.52 0.97
CA HIS A 453 3.15 13.09 0.90
C HIS A 453 3.06 14.45 1.60
N LEU A 454 4.05 14.82 2.40
CA LEU A 454 4.15 16.13 3.03
C LEU A 454 4.90 17.04 2.06
N GLY A 455 4.28 18.15 1.66
CA GLY A 455 4.90 19.13 0.76
C GLY A 455 6.00 19.97 1.40
N HIS A 456 6.51 19.59 2.57
CA HIS A 456 7.48 20.34 3.38
C HIS A 456 8.37 19.38 4.16
N GLU A 457 9.53 19.88 4.59
CA GLU A 457 10.50 19.11 5.34
C GLU A 457 10.03 18.79 6.78
N VAL A 458 10.27 17.56 7.21
CA VAL A 458 9.98 17.08 8.56
C VAL A 458 11.28 17.02 9.36
N ASP A 459 11.41 17.88 10.38
CA ASP A 459 12.64 18.06 11.17
C ASP A 459 12.60 17.36 12.54
N GLY A 460 11.58 16.51 12.78
CA GLY A 460 11.45 15.73 14.01
C GLY A 460 10.04 15.21 14.27
N ILE A 461 9.80 14.81 15.52
CA ILE A 461 8.52 14.27 16.01
C ILE A 461 8.07 15.00 17.28
N ILE A 462 6.76 15.18 17.44
CA ILE A 462 6.14 15.70 18.65
C ILE A 462 5.22 14.65 19.29
N PHE A 463 5.31 14.53 20.61
CA PHE A 463 4.51 13.62 21.43
C PHE A 463 3.61 14.44 22.35
N GLN A 464 2.30 14.29 22.16
CA GLN A 464 1.27 15.00 22.90
C GLN A 464 0.52 14.05 23.85
N PRO A 465 0.51 14.31 25.17
CA PRO A 465 -0.22 13.49 26.13
C PRO A 465 -1.74 13.64 25.96
N VAL A 466 -2.47 12.52 25.94
CA VAL A 466 -3.92 12.50 25.66
C VAL A 466 -4.74 13.04 26.84
N LYS A 467 -4.43 12.58 28.06
CA LYS A 467 -5.23 12.87 29.27
C LYS A 467 -4.87 14.19 29.96
N ARG A 468 -3.95 14.97 29.41
CA ARG A 468 -3.48 16.21 30.05
C ARG A 468 -4.18 17.43 29.47
N ARG A 469 -4.54 18.34 30.38
CA ARG A 469 -5.02 19.69 30.08
C ARG A 469 -3.95 20.49 29.35
N TYR A 470 -4.35 21.47 28.55
CA TYR A 470 -3.44 22.41 27.92
C TYR A 470 -2.74 23.27 28.99
N LYS A 471 -1.41 23.29 28.98
CA LYS A 471 -0.59 24.03 29.95
C LYS A 471 0.18 25.15 29.24
N PRO A 472 -0.10 26.44 29.53
CA PRO A 472 0.71 27.56 29.06
C PRO A 472 2.18 27.49 29.51
N GLY A 473 3.09 27.93 28.65
CA GLY A 473 4.52 27.94 28.95
C GLY A 473 5.14 26.54 28.97
N ARG A 474 6.23 26.33 29.70
CA ARG A 474 6.95 25.04 29.70
C ARG A 474 6.06 23.89 30.18
N ASP A 475 5.87 22.90 29.32
CA ASP A 475 5.16 21.67 29.62
C ASP A 475 6.09 20.47 29.49
N ASP A 476 6.55 19.95 30.64
CA ASP A 476 7.46 18.81 30.70
C ASP A 476 6.82 17.50 30.24
N ALA A 477 5.51 17.49 29.95
CA ALA A 477 4.84 16.33 29.38
C ALA A 477 4.60 16.41 27.88
N VAL A 478 4.79 17.56 27.23
CA VAL A 478 4.78 17.59 25.76
C VAL A 478 6.22 17.41 25.32
N LEU A 479 6.52 16.30 24.65
CA LEU A 479 7.89 15.92 24.31
C LEU A 479 8.14 16.15 22.82
N LYS A 480 9.35 16.58 22.46
CA LYS A 480 9.80 16.68 21.08
C LYS A 480 11.08 15.89 20.89
N TRP A 481 11.15 15.11 19.82
CA TRP A 481 12.36 14.43 19.41
C TRP A 481 12.84 15.00 18.08
N LYS A 482 14.16 15.17 17.95
CA LYS A 482 14.82 15.52 16.70
C LYS A 482 15.95 14.53 16.45
N PRO A 483 16.26 14.21 15.17
CA PRO A 483 17.44 13.42 14.85
C PRO A 483 18.69 14.05 15.48
N PRO A 484 19.66 13.25 15.95
CA PRO A 484 20.88 13.77 16.56
C PRO A 484 21.62 14.81 15.69
N SER A 485 21.58 14.64 14.37
CA SER A 485 22.16 15.55 13.37
C SER A 485 21.48 16.93 13.32
N HIS A 486 20.24 17.05 13.81
CA HIS A 486 19.41 18.26 13.76
C HIS A 486 19.32 18.99 15.11
N ASN A 487 20.03 18.51 16.13
CA ASN A 487 20.12 19.22 17.41
C ASN A 487 21.13 20.38 17.29
N SER A 488 20.74 21.54 17.83
CA SER A 488 21.52 22.78 17.77
C SER A 488 21.32 23.61 19.04
N ILE A 489 22.29 24.46 19.36
CA ILE A 489 22.20 25.43 20.46
C ILE A 489 22.44 26.82 19.89
N ASP A 490 21.61 27.78 20.28
CA ASP A 490 21.80 29.18 19.92
C ASP A 490 22.68 29.89 20.95
N PHE A 491 23.87 30.29 20.52
CA PHE A 491 24.85 31.01 21.33
C PHE A 491 24.97 32.46 20.89
N ARG A 492 25.37 33.33 21.81
CA ARG A 492 25.94 34.62 21.44
C ARG A 492 27.44 34.45 21.22
N LEU A 493 27.93 34.78 20.03
CA LEU A 493 29.35 34.71 19.68
C LEU A 493 30.09 35.97 20.13
N GLN A 494 31.28 35.82 20.69
CA GLN A 494 32.25 36.92 20.87
C GLN A 494 33.63 36.49 20.40
N ILE A 495 34.22 37.20 19.44
CA ILE A 495 35.55 36.88 18.90
C ILE A 495 36.60 37.76 19.59
N LYS A 496 37.66 37.14 20.12
CA LYS A 496 38.84 37.88 20.62
C LYS A 496 40.09 37.53 19.82
N LYS A 497 40.94 38.52 19.63
CA LYS A 497 42.21 38.40 18.92
C LYS A 497 43.36 38.33 19.90
N PHE A 498 44.17 37.28 19.80
CA PHE A 498 45.39 37.10 20.58
C PHE A 498 46.61 37.30 19.69
N LYS A 499 47.60 38.03 20.20
CA LYS A 499 48.87 38.27 19.51
C LYS A 499 50.01 38.03 20.49
N GLN A 500 50.79 36.99 20.22
CA GLN A 500 52.01 36.68 20.94
C GLN A 500 53.22 37.08 20.09
N GLU A 501 54.24 37.64 20.72
CA GLU A 501 55.43 38.15 20.03
C GLU A 501 56.16 37.01 19.32
N GLY A 502 56.32 37.12 18.00
CA GLY A 502 56.90 36.06 17.15
C GLY A 502 55.89 35.08 16.51
N CYS A 503 54.59 35.17 16.80
CA CYS A 503 53.55 34.28 16.24
C CYS A 503 52.50 35.03 15.41
N LEU A 504 51.83 34.32 14.50
CA LEU A 504 50.70 34.86 13.73
C LEU A 504 49.51 35.15 14.67
N PRO A 505 48.69 36.18 14.41
CA PRO A 505 47.54 36.50 15.26
C PRO A 505 46.49 35.39 15.21
N GLU A 506 46.09 34.89 16.37
CA GLU A 506 45.07 33.85 16.51
C GLU A 506 43.73 34.48 16.94
N TYR A 507 42.62 33.97 16.39
CA TYR A 507 41.26 34.44 16.71
C TYR A 507 40.52 33.32 17.42
N HIS A 508 39.98 33.61 18.61
CA HIS A 508 39.22 32.68 19.43
C HIS A 508 37.76 33.14 19.50
N GLY A 509 36.83 32.23 19.20
CA GLY A 509 35.39 32.50 19.25
C GLY A 509 34.80 31.94 20.53
N TYR A 510 34.35 32.82 21.43
CA TYR A 510 33.75 32.45 22.70
C TYR A 510 32.23 32.40 22.60
N LEU A 511 31.63 31.31 23.11
CA LEU A 511 30.19 31.04 23.02
C LEU A 511 29.50 31.30 24.37
N TYR A 512 28.48 32.17 24.36
CA TYR A 512 27.73 32.56 25.55
C TYR A 512 26.26 32.15 25.49
N VAL A 513 25.71 31.77 26.65
CA VAL A 513 24.28 31.48 26.86
C VAL A 513 23.65 32.54 27.75
N GLN A 514 22.32 32.65 27.71
CA GLN A 514 21.60 33.66 28.49
C GLN A 514 21.80 33.42 30.00
N GLY A 515 22.23 34.48 30.70
CA GLY A 515 22.48 34.46 32.15
C GLY A 515 23.88 33.98 32.58
N SER A 516 24.80 33.74 31.63
CA SER A 516 26.20 33.41 31.94
C SER A 516 27.14 34.58 31.63
N HIS A 517 27.99 34.95 32.59
CA HIS A 517 29.06 35.95 32.39
C HIS A 517 30.36 35.33 31.85
N GLU A 518 30.53 34.02 32.01
CA GLU A 518 31.65 33.25 31.47
C GLU A 518 31.23 32.50 30.20
N PRO A 519 32.15 32.33 29.23
CA PRO A 519 31.88 31.55 28.04
C PRO A 519 31.68 30.08 28.41
N ILE A 520 30.65 29.46 27.84
CA ILE A 520 30.34 28.05 28.12
C ILE A 520 31.19 27.11 27.26
N SER A 521 31.69 27.60 26.12
CA SER A 521 32.54 26.85 25.20
C SER A 521 33.27 27.78 24.22
N GLU A 522 34.16 27.22 23.42
CA GLU A 522 34.94 27.92 22.40
C GLU A 522 34.78 27.25 21.03
N MET A 523 34.93 28.04 19.96
CA MET A 523 34.95 27.56 18.59
C MET A 523 36.05 28.22 17.76
N LYS A 524 36.54 27.48 16.77
CA LYS A 524 37.59 27.98 15.85
C LYS A 524 37.01 29.05 14.93
N VAL A 525 37.68 30.20 14.86
CA VAL A 525 37.22 31.33 14.03
C VAL A 525 37.75 31.19 12.61
N THR A 526 36.85 31.00 11.65
CA THR A 526 37.13 31.10 10.22
C THR A 526 36.90 32.53 9.72
N LYS A 527 37.42 32.89 8.54
CA LYS A 527 37.14 34.19 7.91
C LYS A 527 35.64 34.41 7.68
N SER A 528 34.88 33.35 7.38
CA SER A 528 33.43 33.39 7.20
C SER A 528 32.65 33.64 8.50
N LEU A 529 33.24 33.36 9.67
CA LEU A 529 32.57 33.53 10.95
C LEU A 529 32.73 34.94 11.54
N GLN A 530 33.75 35.69 11.12
CA GLN A 530 34.05 37.03 11.63
C GLN A 530 32.88 38.05 11.55
N PRO A 531 32.02 38.07 10.51
CA PRO A 531 30.89 38.99 10.43
C PRO A 531 29.84 38.80 11.55
N TYR A 532 29.82 37.64 12.21
CA TYR A 532 28.82 37.29 13.22
C TYR A 532 29.27 37.62 14.65
N ASP A 533 30.36 38.38 14.83
CA ASP A 533 30.80 38.83 16.15
C ASP A 533 29.69 39.64 16.86
N GLY A 534 29.37 39.24 18.08
CA GLY A 534 28.29 39.82 18.89
C GLY A 534 26.87 39.36 18.52
N ARG A 535 26.68 38.57 17.45
CA ARG A 535 25.38 38.06 16.98
C ARG A 535 24.98 36.76 17.69
N ILE A 536 23.70 36.40 17.55
CA ILE A 536 23.19 35.09 18.00
C ILE A 536 23.28 34.13 16.82
N ILE A 537 24.04 33.05 17.01
CA ILE A 537 24.32 32.05 16.01
C ILE A 537 23.80 30.69 16.48
N GLU A 538 23.26 29.91 15.55
CA GLU A 538 22.88 28.52 15.78
C GLU A 538 24.08 27.63 15.47
N CYS A 539 24.51 26.84 16.45
CA CYS A 539 25.65 25.94 16.30
C CYS A 539 25.25 24.49 16.56
N ARG A 540 25.88 23.56 15.84
CA ARG A 540 25.83 22.12 16.09
C ARG A 540 27.18 21.60 16.58
N TRP A 541 27.16 20.51 17.33
CA TRP A 541 28.39 19.87 17.81
C TRP A 541 28.83 18.78 16.83
N ASN A 542 30.05 18.89 16.30
CA ASN A 542 30.64 17.84 15.47
C ASN A 542 31.48 16.88 16.33
N ASN A 543 31.04 15.63 16.45
CA ASN A 543 31.71 14.61 17.24
C ASN A 543 33.05 14.14 16.66
N MET A 544 33.25 14.23 15.34
CA MET A 544 34.50 13.82 14.67
C MET A 544 35.61 14.85 14.92
N THR A 545 35.29 16.14 14.74
CA THR A 545 36.27 17.23 14.94
C THR A 545 36.34 17.71 16.38
N ARG A 546 35.40 17.26 17.24
CA ARG A 546 35.22 17.71 18.63
C ARG A 546 35.16 19.23 18.75
N SER A 547 34.40 19.85 17.85
CA SER A 547 34.28 21.30 17.78
C SER A 547 32.86 21.74 17.39
N TRP A 548 32.54 22.99 17.71
CA TRP A 548 31.29 23.62 17.29
C TRP A 548 31.35 24.07 15.84
N GLU A 549 30.30 23.76 15.09
CA GLU A 549 30.09 24.20 13.72
C GLU A 549 28.97 25.23 13.65
N PHE A 550 29.22 26.33 12.94
CA PHE A 550 28.22 27.36 12.66
C PHE A 550 27.22 26.85 11.62
N MET A 551 25.92 27.02 11.91
CA MET A 551 24.85 26.72 10.97
C MET A 551 24.31 28.00 10.32
N ARG A 552 23.77 28.92 11.13
CA ARG A 552 23.17 30.17 10.64
C ARG A 552 23.09 31.26 11.72
N GLU A 553 22.84 32.50 11.29
CA GLU A 553 22.42 33.58 12.19
C GLU A 553 20.94 33.43 12.57
N ARG A 554 20.61 33.69 13.84
CA ARG A 554 19.25 33.64 14.38
C ARG A 554 18.67 35.04 14.55
N THR A 555 18.30 35.66 13.44
CA THR A 555 17.68 37.00 13.41
C THR A 555 16.30 37.03 14.08
N ASP A 556 15.63 35.88 14.17
CA ASP A 556 14.35 35.67 14.86
C ASP A 556 14.47 35.74 16.40
N LYS A 557 15.69 35.69 16.94
CA LYS A 557 15.94 35.63 18.38
C LYS A 557 16.56 36.91 18.89
N SER A 558 15.96 37.49 19.92
CA SER A 558 16.54 38.62 20.65
C SER A 558 17.54 38.18 21.73
N LEU A 559 17.52 36.91 22.14
CA LEU A 559 18.35 36.36 23.23
C LEU A 559 18.84 34.93 22.88
N PRO A 560 20.08 34.55 23.25
CA PRO A 560 20.57 33.17 23.09
C PRO A 560 19.81 32.20 24.01
N ASN A 561 20.03 30.90 23.88
CA ASN A 561 19.36 29.94 24.77
C ASN A 561 19.69 30.17 26.24
N ALA A 562 18.71 29.93 27.11
CA ALA A 562 18.93 29.88 28.56
C ALA A 562 19.91 28.75 28.90
N LYS A 563 20.78 28.97 29.91
CA LYS A 563 21.78 27.97 30.34
C LYS A 563 21.17 26.59 30.58
N SER A 564 20.02 26.51 31.22
CA SER A 564 19.33 25.23 31.46
C SER A 564 18.86 24.54 30.18
N THR A 565 18.40 25.29 29.17
CA THR A 565 18.02 24.76 27.86
C THR A 565 19.23 24.29 27.08
N ALA A 566 20.30 25.09 27.05
CA ALA A 566 21.55 24.72 26.39
C ALA A 566 22.15 23.44 27.00
N MET A 567 22.18 23.33 28.33
CA MET A 567 22.68 22.12 29.00
C MET A 567 21.82 20.89 28.72
N ALA A 568 20.49 21.03 28.64
CA ALA A 568 19.60 19.91 28.29
C ALA A 568 19.81 19.45 26.84
N VAL A 569 19.95 20.39 25.89
CA VAL A 569 20.25 20.04 24.49
C VAL A 569 21.63 19.42 24.37
N TRP A 570 22.63 19.95 25.08
CA TRP A 570 23.97 19.37 25.15
C TRP A 570 23.95 17.93 25.67
N ASP A 571 23.20 17.65 26.73
CA ASP A 571 23.03 16.27 27.24
C ASP A 571 22.43 15.35 26.17
N THR A 572 21.42 15.81 25.42
CA THR A 572 20.85 15.03 24.31
C THR A 572 21.80 14.88 23.11
N MET A 573 22.73 15.81 22.89
CA MET A 573 23.78 15.69 21.87
C MET A 573 24.85 14.67 22.27
N MET A 574 25.21 14.62 23.56
CA MET A 574 26.22 13.70 24.10
C MET A 574 25.67 12.29 24.34
N HIS A 575 24.38 12.19 24.65
CA HIS A 575 23.67 10.94 24.91
C HIS A 575 22.43 10.80 24.02
N PRO A 576 22.60 10.80 22.69
CA PRO A 576 21.48 10.81 21.76
C PRO A 576 20.59 9.58 21.95
N ILE A 577 19.30 9.82 21.71
CA ILE A 577 18.31 8.78 21.44
C ILE A 577 18.22 8.71 19.92
N SER A 578 18.75 7.65 19.32
CA SER A 578 18.61 7.41 17.89
C SER A 578 17.15 7.15 17.51
N GLN A 579 16.85 7.22 16.21
CA GLN A 579 15.53 6.84 15.71
C GLN A 579 15.20 5.39 16.08
N GLU A 580 16.19 4.50 16.01
CA GLU A 580 16.09 3.09 16.40
C GLU A 580 15.79 2.96 17.90
N ASP A 581 16.55 3.64 18.77
CA ASP A 581 16.35 3.61 20.22
C ASP A 581 14.92 4.04 20.61
N LEU A 582 14.40 5.07 19.93
CA LEU A 582 13.06 5.59 20.15
C LEU A 582 11.98 4.60 19.70
N CYS A 583 12.11 4.05 18.49
CA CYS A 583 11.17 3.07 17.95
C CYS A 583 11.16 1.79 18.81
N ASP A 584 12.34 1.31 19.21
CA ASP A 584 12.50 0.15 20.09
C ASP A 584 11.86 0.37 21.47
N PHE A 585 12.07 1.56 22.05
CA PHE A 585 11.47 1.89 23.34
C PHE A 585 9.94 1.89 23.24
N ILE A 586 9.38 2.51 22.21
CA ILE A 586 7.94 2.57 21.98
C ILE A 586 7.35 1.18 21.71
N ALA A 587 8.01 0.35 20.91
CA ALA A 587 7.61 -1.03 20.66
C ALA A 587 7.53 -1.84 21.97
N LYS A 588 8.52 -1.67 22.87
CA LYS A 588 8.52 -2.28 24.21
C LYS A 588 7.38 -1.75 25.09
N CYS A 589 7.03 -0.47 24.99
CA CYS A 589 5.93 0.13 25.74
C CYS A 589 4.57 -0.41 25.29
N ALA A 590 4.34 -0.51 23.97
CA ALA A 590 3.12 -1.07 23.39
C ALA A 590 2.89 -2.54 23.82
N PHE A 591 3.97 -3.31 24.02
CA PHE A 591 3.91 -4.67 24.55
C PHE A 591 3.43 -4.73 26.02
N ASN A 592 3.72 -3.70 26.82
CA ASN A 592 3.33 -3.62 28.24
C ASN A 592 1.92 -3.05 28.46
N GLU A 593 1.37 -2.23 27.55
CA GLU A 593 -0.02 -1.76 27.64
C GLU A 593 -1.04 -2.92 27.57
N LYS A 594 -0.72 -3.99 26.83
CA LYS A 594 -1.53 -5.22 26.77
C LYS A 594 -1.68 -5.95 28.12
N LYS A 595 -0.93 -5.56 29.17
CA LYS A 595 -0.99 -6.14 30.53
C LYS A 595 -1.64 -5.25 31.59
N ARG A 596 -2.02 -4.00 31.29
CA ARG A 596 -2.66 -3.12 32.29
C ARG A 596 -4.19 -3.28 32.25
N PRO A 597 -4.86 -3.60 33.38
CA PRO A 597 -6.31 -3.66 33.43
C PRO A 597 -6.91 -2.26 33.25
N MET A 598 -7.92 -2.13 32.38
CA MET A 598 -8.64 -0.88 32.18
C MET A 598 -9.50 -0.54 33.41
N PRO A 599 -9.65 0.76 33.78
CA PRO A 599 -10.64 1.15 34.77
C PRO A 599 -12.07 0.97 34.22
N PRO A 600 -13.05 0.63 35.06
CA PRO A 600 -14.39 0.27 34.61
C PRO A 600 -15.14 1.46 34.00
N PRO A 601 -16.02 1.23 32.99
CA PRO A 601 -16.90 2.27 32.47
C PRO A 601 -17.87 2.78 33.54
N GLN A 602 -18.03 4.10 33.66
CA GLN A 602 -19.05 4.71 34.50
C GLN A 602 -20.45 4.35 33.97
N GLN A 603 -21.19 3.56 34.75
CA GLN A 603 -22.59 3.21 34.49
C GLN A 603 -23.50 4.43 34.64
N MET A 604 -24.27 4.74 33.58
CA MET A 604 -25.55 5.43 33.76
C MET A 604 -26.60 4.43 34.27
N ARG A 605 -27.33 4.85 35.31
CA ARG A 605 -28.33 4.08 36.04
C ARG A 605 -29.57 3.78 35.20
N GLY A 606 -30.09 2.56 35.34
CA GLY A 606 -31.53 2.29 35.24
C GLY A 606 -31.89 0.88 34.73
N GLY A 607 -32.36 0.01 35.63
CA GLY A 607 -33.30 -1.06 35.30
C GLY A 607 -32.85 -2.52 35.48
N GLU A 608 -33.06 -3.01 36.69
CA GLU A 608 -33.37 -4.41 37.11
C GLU A 608 -32.33 -5.55 37.02
N LEU A 609 -32.28 -6.25 38.15
CA LEU A 609 -31.34 -7.29 38.57
C LEU A 609 -31.78 -8.68 38.09
N ILE A 610 -30.83 -9.46 37.56
CA ILE A 610 -30.85 -10.92 37.69
C ILE A 610 -29.49 -11.34 38.24
N ASP A 611 -29.54 -11.97 39.40
CA ASP A 611 -28.40 -12.48 40.18
C ASP A 611 -27.85 -13.75 39.50
N GLY A 612 -26.52 -13.85 39.37
CA GLY A 612 -25.88 -14.92 38.61
C GLY A 612 -24.37 -14.77 38.59
N ASN A 613 -23.75 -15.23 39.66
CA ASN A 613 -22.34 -15.15 40.01
C ASN A 613 -21.43 -15.96 39.05
N GLU A 614 -20.86 -15.35 38.01
CA GLU A 614 -19.70 -15.88 37.26
C GLU A 614 -18.82 -14.72 36.74
N GLN A 615 -17.55 -14.67 37.16
CA GLN A 615 -16.54 -13.78 36.56
C GLN A 615 -16.22 -14.26 35.13
N PRO A 616 -16.20 -13.38 34.11
CA PRO A 616 -15.78 -13.79 32.78
C PRO A 616 -14.26 -13.98 32.75
N PRO A 617 -13.74 -15.05 32.11
CA PRO A 617 -12.31 -15.28 31.97
C PRO A 617 -11.66 -14.21 31.09
N ALA A 618 -10.38 -13.91 31.33
CA ALA A 618 -9.57 -12.97 30.58
C ALA A 618 -9.79 -13.09 29.06
N GLN A 619 -10.10 -11.98 28.36
CA GLN A 619 -10.35 -11.94 26.92
C GLN A 619 -9.16 -12.53 26.14
N ARG A 620 -9.32 -13.77 25.70
CA ARG A 620 -8.44 -14.46 24.76
C ARG A 620 -8.62 -13.85 23.36
N ALA A 621 -7.53 -13.73 22.60
CA ALA A 621 -7.54 -13.15 21.24
C ALA A 621 -8.35 -14.01 20.26
N ARG A 622 -9.32 -13.39 19.57
CA ARG A 622 -10.27 -14.05 18.65
C ARG A 622 -9.58 -14.52 17.36
N THR A 623 -10.01 -15.65 16.80
CA THR A 623 -9.32 -16.28 15.66
C THR A 623 -10.23 -16.73 14.53
N SER A 624 -11.47 -17.18 14.78
CA SER A 624 -12.41 -17.47 13.69
C SER A 624 -13.37 -16.30 13.48
N TYR A 625 -13.49 -15.84 12.25
CA TYR A 625 -14.23 -14.64 11.89
C TYR A 625 -15.33 -14.88 10.84
N SER A 626 -15.48 -16.11 10.35
CA SER A 626 -16.64 -16.51 9.56
C SER A 626 -17.68 -17.20 10.44
N TRP A 627 -18.96 -16.91 10.19
CA TRP A 627 -20.08 -17.64 10.77
C TRP A 627 -20.59 -18.77 9.87
N ASN A 628 -20.06 -18.87 8.66
CA ASN A 628 -20.40 -19.91 7.71
C ASN A 628 -19.17 -20.80 7.50
N GLY A 629 -19.24 -22.04 7.98
CA GLY A 629 -18.11 -22.97 7.86
C GLY A 629 -17.66 -23.11 6.40
N LYS A 630 -18.60 -23.17 5.45
CA LYS A 630 -18.33 -23.32 4.01
C LYS A 630 -17.43 -22.23 3.40
N SER A 631 -17.29 -21.09 4.07
CA SER A 631 -16.48 -19.96 3.60
C SER A 631 -15.66 -19.41 4.76
N PRO A 632 -14.44 -19.93 4.99
CA PRO A 632 -13.64 -19.64 6.17
C PRO A 632 -13.01 -18.25 6.16
N CYS A 633 -12.71 -17.75 7.35
CA CYS A 633 -11.89 -16.56 7.59
C CYS A 633 -11.26 -16.74 8.98
N THR A 634 -10.02 -17.22 9.02
CA THR A 634 -9.35 -17.61 10.28
C THR A 634 -8.02 -16.88 10.43
N VAL A 635 -7.75 -16.29 11.59
CA VAL A 635 -6.47 -15.65 11.87
C VAL A 635 -5.67 -16.50 12.86
N LEU A 636 -4.49 -16.92 12.43
CA LEU A 636 -3.46 -17.54 13.25
C LEU A 636 -2.53 -16.45 13.79
N ARG A 637 -2.33 -16.40 15.10
CA ARG A 637 -1.44 -15.44 15.75
C ARG A 637 -0.34 -16.16 16.52
N SER A 638 0.90 -15.77 16.24
CA SER A 638 2.08 -16.09 17.03
C SER A 638 2.62 -14.83 17.71
N ALA A 639 3.65 -14.97 18.56
CA ALA A 639 4.29 -13.83 19.24
C ALA A 639 4.83 -12.78 18.26
N ASN A 640 5.20 -13.19 17.05
CA ASN A 640 5.92 -12.37 16.07
C ASN A 640 5.19 -12.18 14.73
N ILE A 641 4.06 -12.86 14.50
CA ILE A 641 3.34 -12.79 13.21
C ILE A 641 1.85 -13.07 13.39
N SER A 642 1.01 -12.42 12.57
CA SER A 642 -0.41 -12.71 12.40
C SER A 642 -0.69 -13.05 10.93
N LEU A 643 -1.15 -14.28 10.71
CA LEU A 643 -1.43 -14.83 9.40
C LEU A 643 -2.93 -15.09 9.28
N MET A 644 -3.55 -14.61 8.22
CA MET A 644 -4.96 -14.81 7.91
C MET A 644 -5.11 -15.89 6.84
N LEU A 645 -6.02 -16.82 7.09
CA LEU A 645 -6.39 -17.94 6.24
C LEU A 645 -7.76 -17.64 5.65
N ASP A 646 -7.76 -17.44 4.34
CA ASP A 646 -8.92 -17.10 3.52
C ASP A 646 -9.66 -15.82 3.91
N CYS A 647 -10.37 -15.26 2.93
CA CYS A 647 -11.25 -14.11 3.08
C CYS A 647 -12.71 -14.56 2.93
N PHE A 648 -13.63 -13.92 3.65
CA PHE A 648 -15.04 -14.31 3.69
C PHE A 648 -15.97 -13.21 3.19
N ILE A 649 -16.95 -13.62 2.38
CA ILE A 649 -18.07 -12.78 1.98
C ILE A 649 -19.36 -13.60 2.04
N ASP A 650 -20.36 -13.09 2.74
CA ASP A 650 -21.69 -13.71 2.79
C ASP A 650 -22.58 -13.10 1.69
N LEU A 651 -22.86 -13.92 0.68
CA LEU A 651 -23.67 -13.55 -0.48
C LEU A 651 -25.17 -13.71 -0.23
N THR A 652 -25.58 -14.32 0.88
CA THR A 652 -27.00 -14.47 1.23
C THR A 652 -27.68 -13.11 1.49
N ALA A 653 -26.89 -12.07 1.78
CA ALA A 653 -27.36 -10.68 1.87
C ALA A 653 -28.11 -10.25 0.60
N ILE A 654 -27.63 -10.69 -0.58
CA ILE A 654 -28.22 -10.36 -1.88
C ILE A 654 -29.67 -10.85 -2.00
N ASN A 655 -30.05 -11.92 -1.28
CA ASN A 655 -31.42 -12.48 -1.33
C ASN A 655 -32.50 -11.53 -0.81
N SER A 656 -32.12 -10.48 -0.07
CA SER A 656 -33.01 -9.43 0.43
C SER A 656 -33.44 -8.43 -0.64
N PHE A 657 -32.80 -8.46 -1.80
CA PHE A 657 -33.02 -7.50 -2.87
C PHE A 657 -33.91 -8.08 -3.97
N MET A 658 -34.58 -7.19 -4.71
CA MET A 658 -35.33 -7.54 -5.91
C MET A 658 -34.39 -8.01 -7.04
N PRO A 659 -34.84 -8.91 -7.93
CA PRO A 659 -34.10 -9.23 -9.14
C PRO A 659 -33.80 -7.99 -9.99
N GLN A 660 -32.57 -7.92 -10.49
CA GLN A 660 -32.03 -6.87 -11.36
C GLN A 660 -32.18 -7.34 -12.81
N LEU A 661 -33.14 -6.75 -13.52
CA LEU A 661 -33.43 -7.04 -14.93
C LEU A 661 -32.91 -5.91 -15.83
N TYR A 662 -32.43 -6.24 -17.02
CA TYR A 662 -32.00 -5.25 -18.03
C TYR A 662 -33.19 -4.50 -18.63
N THR A 663 -34.31 -5.20 -18.77
CA THR A 663 -35.55 -4.64 -19.29
C THR A 663 -36.59 -4.56 -18.19
N ASP A 664 -37.42 -3.53 -18.27
CA ASP A 664 -38.55 -3.35 -17.38
C ASP A 664 -39.52 -4.54 -17.43
N SER A 665 -39.53 -5.37 -16.38
CA SER A 665 -40.52 -6.42 -16.22
C SER A 665 -41.86 -5.82 -15.77
N GLY A 666 -42.88 -5.97 -16.61
CA GLY A 666 -44.26 -5.67 -16.23
C GLY A 666 -44.71 -6.43 -14.97
N ARG A 667 -44.19 -7.66 -14.77
CA ARG A 667 -44.49 -8.52 -13.60
C ARG A 667 -44.02 -7.89 -12.30
N PHE A 668 -42.79 -7.38 -12.26
CA PHE A 668 -42.24 -6.77 -11.06
C PHE A 668 -42.75 -5.33 -10.84
N LYS A 669 -43.10 -4.60 -11.90
CA LYS A 669 -43.75 -3.28 -11.80
C LYS A 669 -45.14 -3.34 -11.16
N SER A 670 -45.89 -4.42 -11.38
CA SER A 670 -47.24 -4.60 -10.80
C SER A 670 -47.25 -4.99 -9.31
N THR A 671 -46.09 -5.22 -8.69
CA THR A 671 -46.01 -5.57 -7.27
C THR A 671 -46.44 -4.38 -6.40
N GLN A 672 -47.27 -4.65 -5.37
CA GLN A 672 -47.78 -3.58 -4.52
C GLN A 672 -46.62 -2.91 -3.76
N PRO A 673 -46.58 -1.56 -3.69
CA PRO A 673 -45.63 -0.85 -2.85
C PRO A 673 -46.03 -1.04 -1.37
N ASP A 674 -45.38 -1.99 -0.71
CA ASP A 674 -45.47 -2.26 0.73
C ASP A 674 -44.82 -1.15 1.58
N GLY A 675 -43.92 -0.40 0.93
CA GLY A 675 -43.25 0.77 1.47
C GLY A 675 -44.13 1.85 2.09
N LYS A 676 -45.42 1.95 1.75
CA LYS A 676 -46.32 2.99 2.28
C LYS A 676 -46.46 2.90 3.80
N GLN A 677 -46.44 1.71 4.39
CA GLN A 677 -46.52 1.53 5.85
C GLN A 677 -45.28 2.08 6.57
N PHE A 678 -44.12 2.06 5.92
CA PHE A 678 -42.84 2.48 6.48
C PHE A 678 -42.35 3.83 5.96
N GLY A 679 -43.05 4.42 4.99
CA GLY A 679 -42.60 5.62 4.27
C GLY A 679 -41.42 5.38 3.32
N LEU A 680 -41.21 4.14 2.86
CA LEU A 680 -40.04 3.72 2.07
C LEU A 680 -40.46 3.15 0.70
N PRO A 681 -40.62 3.98 -0.35
CA PRO A 681 -41.31 3.60 -1.59
C PRO A 681 -40.61 2.52 -2.44
N TYR A 682 -39.34 2.22 -2.15
CA TYR A 682 -38.54 1.19 -2.82
C TYR A 682 -38.65 -0.21 -2.18
N LEU A 683 -39.51 -0.38 -1.15
CA LEU A 683 -39.84 -1.71 -0.63
C LEU A 683 -40.98 -2.33 -1.43
N ARG A 684 -40.76 -3.56 -1.89
CA ARG A 684 -41.71 -4.36 -2.67
C ARG A 684 -42.11 -5.60 -1.88
N GLN A 685 -43.39 -5.93 -1.89
CA GLN A 685 -43.87 -7.17 -1.30
C GLN A 685 -44.29 -8.14 -2.40
N ILE A 686 -43.77 -9.35 -2.30
CA ILE A 686 -44.18 -10.48 -3.14
C ILE A 686 -44.65 -11.57 -2.18
N ARG A 687 -45.96 -11.85 -2.25
CA ARG A 687 -46.64 -12.71 -1.26
C ARG A 687 -46.44 -12.17 0.16
N ASN A 688 -45.77 -12.92 1.03
CA ASN A 688 -45.49 -12.51 2.41
C ASN A 688 -44.08 -11.93 2.60
N ASN A 689 -43.21 -12.01 1.60
CA ASN A 689 -41.82 -11.57 1.70
C ASN A 689 -41.67 -10.13 1.20
N THR A 690 -40.85 -9.36 1.91
CA THR A 690 -40.51 -7.98 1.57
C THR A 690 -39.09 -7.94 1.00
N TYR A 691 -38.92 -7.26 -0.13
CA TYR A 691 -37.66 -7.15 -0.86
C TYR A 691 -37.32 -5.68 -1.11
N VAL A 692 -36.03 -5.38 -1.16
CA VAL A 692 -35.48 -4.04 -1.41
C VAL A 692 -35.24 -3.85 -2.91
N ASP A 693 -35.91 -2.89 -3.53
CA ASP A 693 -35.77 -2.54 -4.94
C ASP A 693 -34.63 -1.54 -5.16
N ALA A 694 -33.41 -1.98 -4.88
CA ALA A 694 -32.18 -1.17 -4.99
C ALA A 694 -31.00 -2.05 -5.45
N THR A 695 -29.82 -1.44 -5.62
CA THR A 695 -28.58 -2.17 -5.90
C THR A 695 -28.25 -3.13 -4.74
N PRO A 696 -28.04 -4.44 -5.00
CA PRO A 696 -27.76 -5.40 -3.94
C PRO A 696 -26.45 -5.15 -3.20
N GLU A 697 -26.43 -5.54 -1.93
CA GLU A 697 -25.26 -5.46 -1.05
C GLU A 697 -24.78 -6.86 -0.65
N VAL A 698 -23.52 -6.93 -0.22
CA VAL A 698 -22.82 -8.13 0.26
C VAL A 698 -22.38 -7.95 1.71
N HIS A 699 -22.14 -9.03 2.43
CA HIS A 699 -21.76 -8.97 3.84
C HIS A 699 -20.37 -9.57 4.09
N PRO A 700 -19.29 -8.77 3.96
CA PRO A 700 -17.95 -9.18 4.40
C PRO A 700 -17.89 -9.21 5.93
N VAL A 701 -16.83 -9.78 6.50
CA VAL A 701 -16.63 -9.70 7.95
C VAL A 701 -16.49 -8.22 8.37
N PRO A 702 -17.16 -7.78 9.45
CA PRO A 702 -16.96 -6.44 9.98
C PRO A 702 -15.48 -6.19 10.33
N LEU A 703 -14.85 -5.27 9.60
CA LEU A 703 -13.42 -4.96 9.75
C LEU A 703 -13.07 -4.43 11.15
N ASP A 704 -14.03 -3.86 11.90
CA ASP A 704 -13.79 -3.48 13.30
C ASP A 704 -13.41 -4.69 14.19
N LEU A 705 -13.77 -5.90 13.78
CA LEU A 705 -13.37 -7.15 14.44
C LEU A 705 -12.00 -7.64 13.97
N LEU A 706 -11.65 -7.39 12.71
CA LEU A 706 -10.39 -7.75 12.07
C LEU A 706 -9.50 -6.52 11.97
N GLN A 707 -8.62 -6.33 12.95
CA GLN A 707 -7.56 -5.31 12.89
C GLN A 707 -6.60 -5.61 11.72
N MET A 708 -6.98 -5.24 10.50
CA MET A 708 -6.28 -5.60 9.26
C MET A 708 -4.88 -5.01 9.17
N ASP A 709 -4.64 -3.88 9.84
CA ASP A 709 -3.32 -3.28 10.02
C ASP A 709 -2.35 -4.15 10.84
N SER A 710 -2.86 -5.14 11.57
CA SER A 710 -2.10 -6.12 12.34
C SER A 710 -1.87 -7.45 11.63
N ILE A 711 -2.38 -7.63 10.41
CA ILE A 711 -2.24 -8.86 9.63
C ILE A 711 -1.03 -8.73 8.71
N ASP A 712 -0.07 -9.63 8.86
CA ASP A 712 1.20 -9.62 8.12
C ASP A 712 1.11 -10.40 6.81
N CYS A 713 0.23 -11.39 6.75
CA CYS A 713 0.09 -12.29 5.61
C CYS A 713 -1.35 -12.78 5.45
N ILE A 714 -1.82 -12.89 4.20
CA ILE A 714 -3.09 -13.55 3.85
C ILE A 714 -2.78 -14.72 2.90
N LEU A 715 -3.25 -15.92 3.24
CA LEU A 715 -3.19 -17.10 2.37
C LEU A 715 -4.57 -17.33 1.74
N VAL A 716 -4.65 -17.35 0.41
CA VAL A 716 -5.88 -17.49 -0.36
C VAL A 716 -5.96 -18.86 -1.02
N SER A 717 -6.88 -19.69 -0.57
CA SER A 717 -6.98 -21.11 -0.92
C SER A 717 -7.84 -21.39 -2.16
N ASN A 718 -8.86 -20.58 -2.42
CA ASN A 718 -9.89 -20.88 -3.44
C ASN A 718 -10.53 -19.60 -4.02
N LEU A 719 -11.40 -19.79 -5.02
CA LEU A 719 -12.04 -18.69 -5.77
C LEU A 719 -13.00 -17.83 -4.94
N GLN A 720 -13.68 -18.39 -3.94
CA GLN A 720 -14.57 -17.59 -3.08
C GLN A 720 -13.76 -16.64 -2.20
N SER A 721 -12.63 -17.14 -1.69
CA SER A 721 -11.69 -16.38 -0.89
C SER A 721 -11.05 -15.22 -1.68
N ILE A 722 -10.61 -15.46 -2.92
CA ILE A 722 -10.01 -14.38 -3.71
C ILE A 722 -11.04 -13.30 -4.08
N VAL A 723 -12.28 -13.67 -4.42
CA VAL A 723 -13.35 -12.70 -4.73
C VAL A 723 -13.67 -11.80 -3.54
N ALA A 724 -13.51 -12.30 -2.31
CA ALA A 724 -13.68 -11.49 -1.10
C ALA A 724 -12.49 -10.56 -0.80
N LEU A 725 -11.28 -10.85 -1.33
CA LEU A 725 -10.03 -10.18 -0.98
C LEU A 725 -10.08 -8.64 -1.01
N PRO A 726 -10.69 -7.97 -2.02
CA PRO A 726 -10.67 -6.51 -2.07
C PRO A 726 -11.27 -5.84 -0.83
N PHE A 727 -12.29 -6.45 -0.20
CA PHE A 727 -12.90 -5.94 1.05
C PHE A 727 -11.95 -5.93 2.25
N TYR A 728 -10.85 -6.69 2.17
CA TYR A 728 -9.90 -6.89 3.26
C TYR A 728 -8.63 -6.08 3.08
N VAL A 729 -8.24 -5.75 1.84
CA VAL A 729 -6.95 -5.11 1.55
C VAL A 729 -7.08 -3.65 1.10
N ILE A 730 -8.24 -3.25 0.60
CA ILE A 730 -8.47 -1.88 0.11
C ILE A 730 -9.04 -1.01 1.24
N GLU A 731 -8.37 0.12 1.50
CA GLU A 731 -8.78 1.10 2.53
C GLU A 731 -8.91 0.55 3.96
N THR A 732 -8.33 -0.62 4.25
CA THR A 732 -8.40 -1.29 5.56
C THR A 732 -7.16 -1.07 6.44
N GLY A 733 -6.09 -0.51 5.87
CA GLY A 733 -4.79 -0.36 6.54
C GLY A 733 -3.89 -1.60 6.48
N PHE A 734 -4.31 -2.65 5.77
CA PHE A 734 -3.47 -3.83 5.49
C PHE A 734 -2.17 -3.43 4.77
N ARG A 735 -1.04 -3.97 5.24
CA ARG A 735 0.31 -3.74 4.66
C ARG A 735 1.09 -5.03 4.46
N GLY A 736 0.45 -6.17 4.72
CA GLY A 736 1.06 -7.48 4.58
C GLY A 736 1.15 -7.92 3.12
N THR A 737 1.55 -9.17 2.91
CA THR A 737 1.59 -9.80 1.59
C THR A 737 0.45 -10.81 1.44
N VAL A 738 -0.16 -10.86 0.26
CA VAL A 738 -1.18 -11.87 -0.07
C VAL A 738 -0.54 -12.96 -0.91
N TYR A 739 -0.79 -14.23 -0.60
CA TYR A 739 -0.28 -15.37 -1.36
C TYR A 739 -1.43 -16.23 -1.90
N ALA A 740 -1.32 -16.59 -3.18
CA ALA A 740 -2.26 -17.46 -3.86
C ALA A 740 -1.52 -18.23 -4.98
N THR A 741 -2.10 -19.31 -5.47
CA THR A 741 -1.57 -19.98 -6.67
C THR A 741 -1.91 -19.17 -7.92
N GLU A 742 -1.07 -19.27 -8.96
CA GLU A 742 -1.29 -18.54 -10.22
C GLU A 742 -2.70 -18.76 -10.81
N PRO A 743 -3.24 -20.00 -10.92
CA PRO A 743 -4.58 -20.19 -11.48
C PRO A 743 -5.68 -19.58 -10.62
N ILE A 744 -5.53 -19.54 -9.30
CA ILE A 744 -6.51 -18.87 -8.42
C ILE A 744 -6.55 -17.37 -8.69
N VAL A 745 -5.41 -16.74 -8.98
CA VAL A 745 -5.36 -15.32 -9.38
C VAL A 745 -6.02 -15.12 -10.75
N GLN A 746 -5.73 -15.96 -11.73
CA GLN A 746 -6.28 -15.82 -13.08
C GLN A 746 -7.79 -16.10 -13.15
N PHE A 747 -8.26 -17.24 -12.62
CA PHE A 747 -9.70 -17.53 -12.58
C PHE A 747 -10.44 -16.61 -11.61
N GLY A 748 -9.79 -16.18 -10.54
CA GLY A 748 -10.32 -15.16 -9.62
C GLY A 748 -10.59 -13.85 -10.35
N ARG A 749 -9.62 -13.35 -11.12
CA ARG A 749 -9.78 -12.15 -11.97
C ARG A 749 -10.99 -12.27 -12.90
N ILE A 750 -11.10 -13.39 -13.64
CA ILE A 750 -12.23 -13.63 -14.56
C ILE A 750 -13.57 -13.56 -13.83
N LEU A 751 -13.66 -14.20 -12.66
CA LEU A 751 -14.89 -14.21 -11.87
C LEU A 751 -15.21 -12.83 -11.26
N MET A 752 -14.20 -12.11 -10.75
CA MET A 752 -14.36 -10.75 -10.25
C MET A 752 -14.81 -9.79 -11.36
N GLU A 753 -14.22 -9.87 -12.55
CA GLU A 753 -14.61 -9.05 -13.71
C GLU A 753 -16.07 -9.29 -14.10
N GLU A 754 -16.51 -10.55 -14.14
CA GLU A 754 -17.91 -10.90 -14.38
C GLU A 754 -18.83 -10.29 -13.33
N TRP A 755 -18.48 -10.39 -12.04
CA TRP A 755 -19.33 -9.89 -10.95
C TRP A 755 -19.38 -8.37 -10.94
N VAL A 756 -18.22 -7.71 -11.02
CA VAL A 756 -18.13 -6.24 -11.14
C VAL A 756 -19.00 -5.78 -12.29
N GLU A 757 -18.92 -6.43 -13.46
CA GLU A 757 -19.77 -6.09 -14.59
C GLU A 757 -21.27 -6.28 -14.31
N TYR A 758 -21.68 -7.37 -13.64
CA TYR A 758 -23.09 -7.55 -13.28
C TYR A 758 -23.60 -6.48 -12.29
N PHE A 759 -22.79 -6.05 -11.34
CA PHE A 759 -23.10 -4.96 -10.41
C PHE A 759 -23.11 -3.59 -11.12
N GLU A 760 -22.16 -3.32 -12.01
CA GLU A 760 -22.06 -2.07 -12.78
C GLU A 760 -23.20 -1.90 -13.81
N ARG A 761 -23.59 -2.99 -14.49
CA ARG A 761 -24.71 -3.00 -15.45
C ARG A 761 -26.05 -2.62 -14.79
N HIS A 762 -26.18 -2.68 -13.46
CA HIS A 762 -27.42 -2.46 -12.73
C HIS A 762 -27.24 -1.54 -11.51
N SER A 763 -27.12 -0.23 -11.73
CA SER A 763 -27.25 0.77 -10.66
C SER A 763 -28.70 1.27 -10.58
N LYS A 764 -29.57 0.49 -9.91
CA LYS A 764 -30.77 1.11 -9.31
C LYS A 764 -30.26 2.09 -8.24
N GLY A 765 -30.94 3.22 -8.05
CA GLY A 765 -30.53 4.22 -7.07
C GLY A 765 -30.25 3.61 -5.69
N GLU A 766 -29.31 4.19 -4.95
CA GLU A 766 -28.92 3.69 -3.63
C GLU A 766 -30.12 3.68 -2.67
N SER A 767 -30.33 2.57 -1.97
CA SER A 767 -31.27 2.56 -0.83
C SER A 767 -30.62 3.21 0.37
N ASP A 768 -31.37 4.02 1.13
CA ASP A 768 -30.89 4.55 2.40
C ASP A 768 -30.87 3.48 3.53
N ASP A 769 -30.18 3.77 4.63
CA ASP A 769 -30.09 2.86 5.78
C ASP A 769 -31.38 2.76 6.62
N LYS A 770 -32.49 3.42 6.25
CA LYS A 770 -33.71 3.40 7.07
C LYS A 770 -34.35 2.02 7.10
N TRP A 771 -34.34 1.29 5.98
CA TRP A 771 -34.92 -0.06 5.91
C TRP A 771 -34.10 -1.07 6.74
N LYS A 772 -32.79 -0.83 6.90
CA LYS A 772 -31.85 -1.67 7.64
C LYS A 772 -32.04 -1.62 9.16
N LYS A 773 -32.81 -0.66 9.67
CA LYS A 773 -33.12 -0.56 11.11
C LYS A 773 -33.97 -1.74 11.54
N PHE A 774 -33.64 -2.35 12.68
CA PHE A 774 -34.38 -3.49 13.23
C PHE A 774 -35.89 -3.23 13.38
N SER A 775 -36.29 -1.99 13.67
CA SER A 775 -37.71 -1.58 13.76
C SER A 775 -38.49 -1.69 12.44
N VAL A 776 -37.79 -1.79 11.31
CA VAL A 776 -38.34 -1.96 9.97
C VAL A 776 -38.09 -3.39 9.50
N CYS A 777 -36.83 -3.79 9.27
CA CYS A 777 -36.52 -5.11 8.69
C CYS A 777 -36.89 -6.29 9.61
N GLY A 778 -36.97 -6.09 10.92
CA GLY A 778 -37.43 -7.11 11.87
C GLY A 778 -38.92 -7.47 11.71
N LYS A 779 -39.69 -6.69 10.93
CA LYS A 779 -41.08 -6.98 10.60
C LYS A 779 -41.25 -7.74 9.28
N PHE A 780 -40.18 -7.92 8.51
CA PHE A 780 -40.24 -8.68 7.25
C PHE A 780 -40.37 -10.17 7.57
N ALA A 781 -41.21 -10.90 6.82
CA ALA A 781 -41.31 -12.35 6.99
C ALA A 781 -39.97 -13.05 6.68
N ASN A 782 -39.21 -12.48 5.76
CA ASN A 782 -37.86 -12.85 5.36
C ASN A 782 -36.81 -11.89 5.95
N ALA A 783 -36.92 -11.56 7.25
CA ALA A 783 -35.97 -10.69 7.93
C ALA A 783 -34.51 -11.18 7.75
N PRO A 784 -33.55 -10.26 7.52
CA PRO A 784 -32.14 -10.63 7.42
C PRO A 784 -31.63 -11.40 8.65
N ARG A 785 -30.89 -12.50 8.43
CA ARG A 785 -30.29 -13.31 9.51
C ARG A 785 -29.17 -12.58 10.27
N ARG A 786 -28.51 -11.62 9.62
CA ARG A 786 -27.42 -10.81 10.15
C ARG A 786 -27.75 -9.33 10.01
N ASN A 787 -27.05 -8.50 10.78
CA ASN A 787 -27.30 -7.06 10.84
C ASN A 787 -27.02 -6.39 9.48
N PRO A 788 -28.04 -5.88 8.75
CA PRO A 788 -27.85 -5.31 7.44
C PRO A 788 -27.06 -3.98 7.45
N LEU A 789 -26.90 -3.32 8.60
CA LEU A 789 -26.03 -2.14 8.74
C LEU A 789 -24.54 -2.45 8.54
N GLN A 790 -24.15 -3.74 8.57
CA GLN A 790 -22.78 -4.18 8.29
C GLN A 790 -22.54 -4.52 6.82
N TRP A 791 -23.60 -4.49 6.00
CA TRP A 791 -23.51 -4.82 4.58
C TRP A 791 -22.82 -3.69 3.84
N ARG A 792 -22.13 -4.05 2.76
CA ARG A 792 -21.34 -3.16 1.93
C ARG A 792 -21.80 -3.28 0.49
N GLN A 793 -21.68 -2.19 -0.26
CA GLN A 793 -21.75 -2.25 -1.71
C GLN A 793 -20.61 -3.11 -2.25
N PHE A 794 -20.80 -3.67 -3.45
CA PHE A 794 -19.73 -4.38 -4.13
C PHE A 794 -18.60 -3.42 -4.54
N TYR A 795 -17.36 -3.91 -4.58
CA TYR A 795 -16.20 -3.07 -4.90
C TYR A 795 -16.15 -2.71 -6.39
N SER A 796 -15.37 -1.68 -6.72
CA SER A 796 -15.18 -1.22 -8.09
C SER A 796 -14.12 -2.04 -8.85
N ARG A 797 -14.08 -1.88 -10.18
CA ARG A 797 -12.99 -2.43 -11.01
C ARG A 797 -11.60 -1.93 -10.58
N GLU A 798 -11.49 -0.69 -10.10
CA GLU A 798 -10.21 -0.13 -9.64
C GLU A 798 -9.73 -0.82 -8.35
N ASP A 799 -10.65 -1.05 -7.41
CA ASP A 799 -10.35 -1.76 -6.15
C ASP A 799 -9.92 -3.20 -6.41
N MET A 800 -10.57 -3.86 -7.37
CA MET A 800 -10.22 -5.19 -7.84
C MET A 800 -8.77 -5.24 -8.36
N GLU A 801 -8.38 -4.35 -9.28
CA GLU A 801 -7.02 -4.32 -9.83
C GLU A 801 -5.96 -4.02 -8.77
N LYS A 802 -6.25 -3.07 -7.87
CA LYS A 802 -5.36 -2.77 -6.74
C LYS A 802 -5.15 -3.98 -5.84
N ALA A 803 -6.22 -4.72 -5.52
CA ALA A 803 -6.14 -5.90 -4.67
C ALA A 803 -5.35 -7.04 -5.34
N LEU A 804 -5.61 -7.30 -6.63
CA LEU A 804 -4.87 -8.31 -7.40
C LEU A 804 -3.38 -7.96 -7.52
N GLY A 805 -3.03 -6.67 -7.61
CA GLY A 805 -1.65 -6.18 -7.64
C GLY A 805 -0.85 -6.43 -6.36
N LEU A 806 -1.50 -6.77 -5.25
CA LEU A 806 -0.85 -7.11 -3.97
C LEU A 806 -0.49 -8.59 -3.84
N ILE A 807 -0.97 -9.43 -4.77
CA ILE A 807 -0.82 -10.89 -4.67
C ILE A 807 0.56 -11.32 -5.18
N THR A 808 1.25 -12.10 -4.35
CA THR A 808 2.43 -12.86 -4.74
C THR A 808 2.01 -14.29 -5.10
N THR A 809 2.25 -14.69 -6.34
CA THR A 809 1.88 -16.02 -6.81
C THR A 809 2.90 -17.06 -6.39
N ILE A 810 2.40 -18.25 -6.02
CA ILE A 810 3.22 -19.38 -5.62
C ILE A 810 2.87 -20.63 -6.41
N SER A 811 3.86 -21.51 -6.56
CA SER A 811 3.67 -22.84 -7.14
C SER A 811 3.32 -23.86 -6.07
N PHE A 812 2.64 -24.95 -6.48
CA PHE A 812 2.47 -26.09 -5.58
C PHE A 812 3.84 -26.66 -5.15
N LYS A 813 3.93 -27.09 -3.89
CA LYS A 813 5.14 -27.64 -3.27
C LYS A 813 6.31 -26.65 -3.13
N GLN A 814 6.09 -25.37 -3.42
CA GLN A 814 7.07 -24.33 -3.14
C GLN A 814 7.01 -23.96 -1.65
N GLU A 815 8.09 -24.22 -0.93
CA GLU A 815 8.24 -23.72 0.43
C GLU A 815 8.54 -22.22 0.40
N THR A 816 7.71 -21.43 1.06
CA THR A 816 7.82 -19.96 1.07
C THR A 816 8.05 -19.48 2.51
N PRO A 817 9.24 -18.95 2.84
CA PRO A 817 9.51 -18.41 4.17
C PRO A 817 8.97 -16.97 4.35
N ILE A 818 8.39 -16.69 5.52
CA ILE A 818 7.99 -15.34 5.97
C ILE A 818 8.76 -15.01 7.25
N LEU A 819 9.46 -13.87 7.25
CA LEU A 819 10.09 -13.25 8.44
C LEU A 819 11.03 -14.19 9.24
N GLY A 820 11.57 -15.23 8.60
CA GLY A 820 12.58 -16.14 9.17
C GLY A 820 12.09 -17.11 10.27
N SER A 821 10.82 -17.08 10.65
CA SER A 821 10.24 -17.95 11.69
C SER A 821 8.95 -18.66 11.30
N VAL A 822 8.39 -18.33 10.12
CA VAL A 822 7.22 -19.00 9.54
C VAL A 822 7.55 -19.42 8.12
N SER A 823 7.09 -20.59 7.71
CA SER A 823 7.06 -20.99 6.30
C SER A 823 5.74 -21.65 5.98
N PHE A 824 5.38 -21.65 4.71
CA PHE A 824 4.18 -22.34 4.26
C PHE A 824 4.39 -22.93 2.87
N THR A 825 3.60 -23.95 2.55
CA THR A 825 3.60 -24.66 1.28
C THR A 825 2.18 -24.94 0.82
N ALA A 826 1.88 -24.70 -0.46
CA ALA A 826 0.60 -25.02 -1.05
C ALA A 826 0.58 -26.44 -1.64
N HIS A 827 -0.47 -27.19 -1.35
CA HIS A 827 -0.75 -28.52 -1.89
C HIS A 827 -2.09 -28.50 -2.65
N PRO A 828 -2.23 -29.19 -3.80
CA PRO A 828 -3.51 -29.29 -4.49
C PRO A 828 -4.64 -29.76 -3.58
N SER A 829 -5.79 -29.09 -3.60
CA SER A 829 -6.96 -29.48 -2.80
C SER A 829 -7.98 -30.34 -3.56
N GLY A 830 -7.85 -30.47 -4.88
CA GLY A 830 -8.78 -31.24 -5.71
C GLY A 830 -10.13 -30.57 -6.01
N TYR A 831 -10.43 -29.43 -5.40
CA TYR A 831 -11.75 -28.79 -5.50
C TYR A 831 -11.96 -28.03 -6.82
N THR A 832 -11.05 -27.11 -7.17
CA THR A 832 -11.08 -26.33 -8.42
C THR A 832 -9.65 -26.16 -8.97
N ILE A 833 -9.50 -25.72 -10.21
CA ILE A 833 -8.17 -25.51 -10.81
C ILE A 833 -7.38 -24.51 -9.97
N GLY A 834 -6.23 -24.95 -9.44
CA GLY A 834 -5.33 -24.14 -8.61
C GLY A 834 -5.69 -24.07 -7.12
N SER A 835 -6.83 -24.59 -6.66
CA SER A 835 -7.17 -24.50 -5.25
C SER A 835 -6.20 -25.28 -4.37
N ALA A 836 -5.91 -24.73 -3.18
CA ALA A 836 -4.83 -25.18 -2.32
C ALA A 836 -5.29 -25.54 -0.91
N ASN A 837 -4.70 -26.60 -0.36
CA ASN A 837 -4.56 -26.82 1.07
C ASN A 837 -3.18 -26.33 1.50
N TRP A 838 -3.07 -25.78 2.71
CA TRP A 838 -1.84 -25.14 3.17
C TRP A 838 -1.18 -25.95 4.27
N MET A 839 0.12 -26.20 4.13
CA MET A 839 0.98 -26.67 5.21
C MET A 839 1.77 -25.49 5.76
N ILE A 840 1.61 -25.16 7.03
CA ILE A 840 2.15 -23.93 7.64
C ILE A 840 3.00 -24.31 8.85
N ASN A 841 4.28 -23.96 8.81
CA ASN A 841 5.19 -24.09 9.94
C ASN A 841 5.25 -22.75 10.68
N ILE A 842 4.85 -22.73 11.96
CA ILE A 842 4.98 -21.56 12.83
C ILE A 842 5.84 -21.92 14.03
N GLU A 843 7.05 -21.37 14.10
CA GLU A 843 7.99 -21.59 15.22
C GLU A 843 8.30 -23.09 15.51
N GLY A 844 8.13 -23.96 14.52
CA GLY A 844 8.34 -25.41 14.63
C GLY A 844 7.07 -26.23 14.87
N ASP A 845 5.90 -25.60 15.05
CA ASP A 845 4.62 -26.29 15.06
C ASP A 845 4.08 -26.38 13.62
N GLU A 846 3.68 -27.59 13.20
CA GLU A 846 3.17 -27.90 11.87
C GLU A 846 1.63 -27.82 11.85
N ILE A 847 1.08 -26.86 11.10
CA ILE A 847 -0.36 -26.61 10.99
C ILE A 847 -0.83 -26.93 9.56
N ALA A 848 -1.68 -27.94 9.42
CA ALA A 848 -2.36 -28.25 8.18
C ALA A 848 -3.70 -27.50 8.12
N TYR A 849 -3.92 -26.73 7.07
CA TYR A 849 -5.17 -26.03 6.81
C TYR A 849 -5.87 -26.61 5.57
N ILE A 850 -7.03 -27.22 5.80
CA ILE A 850 -7.92 -27.76 4.78
C ILE A 850 -9.10 -26.79 4.65
N SER A 851 -9.06 -25.99 3.59
CA SER A 851 -10.16 -25.13 3.14
C SER A 851 -11.17 -25.99 2.37
N SER A 852 -11.53 -25.64 1.14
CA SER A 852 -12.34 -26.48 0.25
C SER A 852 -11.48 -27.51 -0.48
N ALA A 853 -11.72 -28.80 -0.19
CA ALA A 853 -11.03 -29.92 -0.81
C ALA A 853 -12.02 -30.96 -1.37
N SER A 854 -11.55 -31.77 -2.32
CA SER A 854 -12.32 -32.84 -2.95
C SER A 854 -11.44 -34.06 -3.27
N ASN A 855 -11.98 -35.25 -3.03
CA ASN A 855 -11.40 -36.51 -3.50
C ASN A 855 -11.98 -36.97 -4.85
N ARG A 856 -12.95 -36.22 -5.40
CA ARG A 856 -13.69 -36.63 -6.60
C ARG A 856 -12.88 -36.31 -7.84
N ALA A 857 -12.91 -37.25 -8.79
CA ALA A 857 -12.13 -37.14 -10.00
C ALA A 857 -12.89 -36.30 -11.05
N MET A 858 -12.87 -34.98 -10.91
CA MET A 858 -13.40 -34.00 -11.88
C MET A 858 -12.30 -33.54 -12.85
N HIS A 859 -12.24 -32.26 -13.23
CA HIS A 859 -11.19 -31.72 -14.10
C HIS A 859 -9.89 -31.33 -13.37
N ALA A 860 -9.99 -30.83 -12.14
CA ALA A 860 -8.86 -30.30 -11.38
C ALA A 860 -7.85 -31.40 -10.99
N ARG A 861 -6.60 -30.99 -10.76
CA ARG A 861 -5.56 -31.87 -10.20
C ARG A 861 -6.03 -32.48 -8.87
N PRO A 862 -5.93 -33.81 -8.68
CA PRO A 862 -6.39 -34.48 -7.46
C PRO A 862 -5.76 -33.91 -6.18
N ALA A 863 -6.48 -34.00 -5.08
CA ALA A 863 -5.97 -33.59 -3.77
C ALA A 863 -4.72 -34.39 -3.38
N GLU A 864 -3.67 -33.69 -2.92
CA GLU A 864 -2.43 -34.34 -2.46
C GLU A 864 -2.32 -34.32 -0.94
N TRP A 865 -2.67 -35.45 -0.32
CA TRP A 865 -2.73 -35.59 1.14
C TRP A 865 -1.37 -35.85 1.81
N ASP A 866 -0.41 -36.42 1.08
CA ASP A 866 0.88 -36.80 1.65
C ASP A 866 1.67 -35.63 2.24
N GLY A 867 1.55 -34.44 1.63
CA GLY A 867 2.21 -33.22 2.11
C GLY A 867 1.62 -32.64 3.41
N LEU A 868 0.46 -33.12 3.84
CA LEU A 868 -0.23 -32.67 5.06
C LEU A 868 -0.11 -33.66 6.22
N LYS A 869 0.63 -34.77 6.02
CA LYS A 869 0.83 -35.81 7.05
C LYS A 869 1.66 -35.27 8.21
N ASN A 870 1.44 -35.84 9.40
CA ASN A 870 2.17 -35.54 10.63
C ASN A 870 1.98 -34.11 11.18
N ALA A 871 0.98 -33.35 10.72
CA ALA A 871 0.66 -32.05 11.29
C ALA A 871 0.32 -32.16 12.79
N ASP A 872 0.84 -31.22 13.57
CA ASP A 872 0.48 -31.06 14.98
C ASP A 872 -0.97 -30.65 15.13
N TYR A 873 -1.40 -29.72 14.28
CA TYR A 873 -2.75 -29.17 14.28
C TYR A 873 -3.34 -29.25 12.88
N LEU A 874 -4.58 -29.70 12.77
CA LEU A 874 -5.33 -29.66 11.52
C LEU A 874 -6.57 -28.80 11.69
N ILE A 875 -6.74 -27.82 10.81
CA ILE A 875 -7.90 -26.95 10.74
C ILE A 875 -8.71 -27.36 9.52
N LEU A 876 -9.90 -27.92 9.75
CA LEU A 876 -10.83 -28.35 8.71
C LEU A 876 -12.02 -27.39 8.69
N THR A 877 -12.16 -26.67 7.58
CA THR A 877 -13.19 -25.62 7.49
C THR A 877 -14.28 -25.87 6.48
N SER A 878 -14.16 -26.75 5.49
CA SER A 878 -15.20 -26.92 4.47
C SER A 878 -15.62 -28.37 4.28
N LEU A 879 -16.88 -28.68 4.62
CA LEU A 879 -17.50 -30.00 4.38
C LEU A 879 -18.83 -29.86 3.61
N SER A 880 -19.20 -30.92 2.91
CA SER A 880 -20.54 -31.08 2.35
C SER A 880 -21.57 -31.19 3.47
N LEU A 881 -22.69 -30.48 3.32
CA LEU A 881 -23.88 -30.62 4.16
C LEU A 881 -25.04 -31.30 3.42
N THR A 882 -24.83 -31.73 2.16
CA THR A 882 -25.88 -32.36 1.36
C THR A 882 -25.89 -33.86 1.62
N SER A 883 -27.08 -34.44 1.80
CA SER A 883 -27.23 -35.89 1.92
C SER A 883 -27.20 -36.61 0.56
N GLU A 884 -27.46 -35.88 -0.53
CA GLU A 884 -27.43 -36.42 -1.89
C GLU A 884 -26.01 -36.48 -2.43
N SER A 885 -25.67 -37.57 -3.13
CA SER A 885 -24.38 -37.69 -3.80
C SER A 885 -24.36 -36.89 -5.10
N PRO A 886 -23.22 -36.28 -5.48
CA PRO A 886 -23.05 -35.57 -6.75
C PRO A 886 -23.40 -36.42 -7.97
N GLU A 887 -23.10 -37.72 -7.95
CA GLU A 887 -23.43 -38.64 -9.03
C GLU A 887 -24.95 -38.79 -9.21
N TYR A 888 -25.69 -38.84 -8.10
CA TYR A 888 -27.15 -38.91 -8.11
C TYR A 888 -27.76 -37.60 -8.63
N SER A 889 -27.27 -36.46 -8.15
CA SER A 889 -27.68 -35.13 -8.64
C SER A 889 -27.41 -34.97 -10.13
N LEU A 890 -26.23 -35.39 -10.60
CA LEU A 890 -25.85 -35.32 -12.02
C LEU A 890 -26.75 -36.22 -12.89
N LEU A 891 -27.10 -37.42 -12.40
CA LEU A 891 -28.03 -38.32 -13.09
C LEU A 891 -29.41 -37.68 -13.23
N ASN A 892 -29.94 -37.09 -12.17
CA ASN A 892 -31.24 -36.42 -12.17
C ASN A 892 -31.24 -35.18 -13.07
N LEU A 893 -30.18 -34.38 -13.02
CA LEU A 893 -29.97 -33.24 -13.92
C LEU A 893 -30.03 -33.69 -15.39
N CYS A 894 -29.30 -34.73 -15.75
CA CYS A 894 -29.28 -35.28 -17.10
C CYS A 894 -30.66 -35.80 -17.53
N ALA A 895 -31.35 -36.54 -16.65
CA ALA A 895 -32.68 -37.09 -16.93
C ALA A 895 -33.71 -35.97 -17.18
N HIS A 896 -33.78 -34.98 -16.28
CA HIS A 896 -34.72 -33.87 -16.40
C HIS A 896 -34.39 -32.92 -17.56
N THR A 897 -33.11 -32.76 -17.88
CA THR A 897 -32.69 -32.05 -19.09
C THR A 897 -33.28 -32.72 -20.33
N VAL A 898 -33.07 -34.04 -20.48
CA VAL A 898 -33.59 -34.81 -21.61
C VAL A 898 -35.12 -34.75 -21.68
N ASP A 899 -35.82 -34.91 -20.56
CA ASP A 899 -37.29 -34.90 -20.54
C ASP A 899 -37.85 -33.52 -20.89
N THR A 900 -37.19 -32.44 -20.47
CA THR A 900 -37.52 -31.07 -20.87
C THR A 900 -37.34 -30.88 -22.38
N LEU A 901 -36.21 -31.32 -22.93
CA LEU A 901 -35.92 -31.21 -24.36
C LEU A 901 -36.91 -32.02 -25.22
N ARG A 902 -37.29 -33.24 -24.78
CA ARG A 902 -38.32 -34.06 -25.44
C ARG A 902 -39.69 -33.38 -25.46
N ALA A 903 -40.02 -32.64 -24.41
CA ALA A 903 -41.24 -31.85 -24.33
C ALA A 903 -41.17 -30.55 -25.18
N GLY A 904 -40.06 -30.29 -25.89
CA GLY A 904 -39.86 -29.08 -26.69
C GLY A 904 -39.50 -27.83 -25.88
N GLY A 905 -39.22 -27.98 -24.58
CA GLY A 905 -38.86 -26.88 -23.69
C GLY A 905 -37.36 -26.60 -23.65
N ASN A 906 -37.00 -25.42 -23.15
CA ASN A 906 -35.63 -25.02 -22.87
C ASN A 906 -35.25 -25.32 -21.42
N VAL A 907 -33.98 -25.67 -21.20
CA VAL A 907 -33.40 -25.89 -19.87
C VAL A 907 -32.50 -24.71 -19.53
N LEU A 908 -32.74 -24.05 -18.40
CA LEU A 908 -31.89 -23.01 -17.84
C LEU A 908 -31.13 -23.57 -16.64
N ILE A 909 -29.80 -23.48 -16.67
CA ILE A 909 -28.92 -23.89 -15.56
C ILE A 909 -28.09 -22.68 -15.14
N PRO A 910 -28.47 -22.00 -14.05
CA PRO A 910 -27.65 -20.97 -13.44
C PRO A 910 -26.36 -21.60 -12.91
N ILE A 911 -25.20 -21.08 -13.32
CA ILE A 911 -23.89 -21.65 -12.99
C ILE A 911 -22.81 -20.57 -12.93
N SER A 912 -21.78 -20.78 -12.12
CA SER A 912 -20.54 -19.99 -12.16
C SER A 912 -19.85 -20.14 -13.53
N SER A 913 -19.24 -19.06 -14.02
CA SER A 913 -18.50 -19.05 -15.28
C SER A 913 -17.20 -19.86 -15.23
N VAL A 914 -16.76 -20.27 -14.03
CA VAL A 914 -15.53 -21.03 -13.78
C VAL A 914 -15.82 -22.23 -12.86
N GLY A 915 -15.11 -23.35 -13.07
CA GLY A 915 -15.20 -24.55 -12.22
C GLY A 915 -15.96 -25.70 -12.89
N ILE A 916 -16.98 -26.24 -12.22
CA ILE A 916 -17.70 -27.46 -12.69
C ILE A 916 -18.38 -27.32 -14.06
N VAL A 917 -18.55 -26.09 -14.55
CA VAL A 917 -19.10 -25.79 -15.88
C VAL A 917 -18.32 -26.50 -16.99
N TYR A 918 -17.00 -26.68 -16.83
CA TYR A 918 -16.15 -27.30 -17.85
C TYR A 918 -16.51 -28.77 -18.09
N ASP A 919 -16.70 -29.54 -17.01
CA ASP A 919 -17.13 -30.93 -17.09
C ASP A 919 -18.60 -31.03 -17.50
N LEU A 920 -19.44 -30.14 -16.97
CA LEU A 920 -20.88 -30.16 -17.20
C LEU A 920 -21.25 -29.95 -18.68
N ILE A 921 -20.53 -29.08 -19.39
CA ILE A 921 -20.70 -28.88 -20.84
C ILE A 921 -20.51 -30.21 -21.58
N GLU A 922 -19.43 -30.95 -21.30
CA GLU A 922 -19.13 -32.20 -21.99
C GLU A 922 -20.16 -33.29 -21.64
N VAL A 923 -20.53 -33.40 -20.36
CA VAL A 923 -21.53 -34.37 -19.88
C VAL A 923 -22.89 -34.13 -20.51
N LEU A 924 -23.35 -32.88 -20.56
CA LEU A 924 -24.65 -32.52 -21.14
C LEU A 924 -24.69 -32.79 -22.64
N VAL A 925 -23.66 -32.38 -23.38
CA VAL A 925 -23.61 -32.62 -24.84
C VAL A 925 -23.55 -34.11 -25.14
N ASP A 926 -22.69 -34.87 -24.45
CA ASP A 926 -22.61 -36.33 -24.63
C ASP A 926 -23.95 -37.02 -24.32
N LYS A 927 -24.64 -36.57 -23.26
CA LYS A 927 -25.95 -37.12 -22.89
C LYS A 927 -27.01 -36.82 -23.93
N ILE A 928 -27.05 -35.59 -24.46
CA ILE A 928 -27.97 -35.19 -25.53
C ILE A 928 -27.74 -36.05 -26.78
N ASP A 929 -26.48 -36.26 -27.16
CA ASP A 929 -26.10 -36.95 -28.40
C ASP A 929 -26.41 -38.44 -28.38
N LYS A 930 -26.21 -39.08 -27.24
CA LYS A 930 -26.50 -40.51 -27.07
C LYS A 930 -27.98 -40.81 -26.86
N THR A 931 -28.81 -39.79 -26.61
CA THR A 931 -30.22 -39.99 -26.32
C THR A 931 -31.04 -40.12 -27.60
N GLN A 932 -31.57 -41.32 -27.83
CA GLN A 932 -32.50 -41.57 -28.94
C GLN A 932 -33.84 -40.83 -28.71
N GLY A 933 -34.43 -40.34 -29.81
CA GLY A 933 -35.74 -39.69 -29.82
C GLY A 933 -35.72 -38.18 -29.54
N LEU A 934 -34.54 -37.58 -29.37
CA LEU A 934 -34.35 -36.14 -29.60
C LEU A 934 -34.22 -35.92 -31.12
N SER A 935 -34.71 -34.79 -31.64
CA SER A 935 -34.79 -34.46 -33.09
C SER A 935 -33.57 -34.90 -33.92
N ALA A 936 -33.76 -35.10 -35.24
CA ALA A 936 -32.67 -35.42 -36.17
C ALA A 936 -31.51 -34.40 -36.16
N ASP A 937 -31.80 -33.14 -35.78
CA ASP A 937 -30.81 -32.12 -35.40
C ASP A 937 -30.82 -31.98 -33.87
N PRO A 938 -29.81 -32.48 -33.14
CA PRO A 938 -29.82 -32.51 -31.69
C PRO A 938 -29.71 -31.10 -31.08
N PRO A 939 -30.40 -30.83 -29.96
CA PRO A 939 -30.36 -29.51 -29.29
C PRO A 939 -28.95 -29.00 -29.01
N CYS A 940 -28.78 -27.68 -29.15
CA CYS A 940 -27.52 -26.97 -28.86
C CYS A 940 -27.43 -26.60 -27.37
N VAL A 941 -26.21 -26.62 -26.84
CA VAL A 941 -25.86 -26.07 -25.53
C VAL A 941 -25.32 -24.66 -25.72
N TYR A 942 -25.78 -23.72 -24.92
CA TYR A 942 -25.35 -22.33 -24.93
C TYR A 942 -24.67 -22.01 -23.60
N PHE A 943 -23.54 -21.31 -23.65
CA PHE A 943 -22.87 -20.79 -22.45
C PHE A 943 -22.83 -19.27 -22.52
N ILE A 944 -23.57 -18.62 -21.60
CA ILE A 944 -23.77 -17.18 -21.60
C ILE A 944 -23.15 -16.57 -20.35
N SER A 945 -22.08 -15.82 -20.55
CA SER A 945 -21.39 -15.03 -19.53
C SER A 945 -20.39 -14.11 -20.23
N PRO A 946 -20.16 -12.87 -19.75
CA PRO A 946 -19.12 -12.00 -20.29
C PRO A 946 -17.72 -12.64 -20.19
N ALA A 947 -17.53 -13.53 -19.21
CA ALA A 947 -16.30 -14.25 -18.95
C ALA A 947 -16.17 -15.59 -19.70
N ALA A 948 -17.24 -16.11 -20.32
CA ALA A 948 -17.30 -17.49 -20.83
C ALA A 948 -16.16 -17.88 -21.78
N LYS A 949 -15.86 -17.00 -22.75
CA LYS A 949 -14.82 -17.26 -23.77
C LYS A 949 -13.42 -17.30 -23.16
N SER A 950 -13.10 -16.33 -22.30
CA SER A 950 -11.83 -16.26 -21.58
C SER A 950 -11.68 -17.45 -20.64
N SER A 951 -12.73 -17.77 -19.88
CA SER A 951 -12.79 -18.89 -18.94
C SER A 951 -12.41 -20.24 -19.59
N ILE A 952 -13.05 -20.60 -20.72
CA ILE A 952 -12.74 -21.83 -21.46
C ILE A 952 -11.30 -21.81 -22.00
N ALA A 953 -10.84 -20.69 -22.56
CA ALA A 953 -9.48 -20.59 -23.08
C ALA A 953 -8.43 -20.79 -21.97
N PHE A 954 -8.61 -20.16 -20.81
CA PHE A 954 -7.72 -20.31 -19.66
C PHE A 954 -7.75 -21.72 -19.07
N ALA A 955 -8.90 -22.40 -19.05
CA ALA A 955 -9.01 -23.79 -18.63
C ALA A 955 -8.11 -24.73 -19.48
N ASN A 956 -8.05 -24.49 -20.79
CA ASN A 956 -7.21 -25.26 -21.70
C ASN A 956 -5.70 -24.92 -21.58
N ILE A 957 -5.34 -23.69 -21.19
CA ILE A 957 -3.94 -23.27 -21.04
C ILE A 957 -3.31 -23.84 -19.75
N ASN A 958 -4.09 -23.96 -18.67
CA ASN A 958 -3.61 -24.38 -17.35
C ASN A 958 -3.54 -25.91 -17.19
N ALA A 959 -3.09 -26.64 -18.22
CA ALA A 959 -3.11 -28.09 -18.24
C ALA A 959 -2.35 -28.74 -17.06
N GLU A 960 -1.24 -28.14 -16.61
CA GLU A 960 -0.43 -28.61 -15.46
C GLU A 960 -1.18 -28.66 -14.12
N TYR A 961 -2.31 -27.96 -14.04
CA TYR A 961 -3.20 -27.91 -12.88
C TYR A 961 -4.45 -28.80 -13.04
N LEU A 962 -4.55 -29.56 -14.12
CA LEU A 962 -5.60 -30.54 -14.37
C LEU A 962 -5.17 -31.94 -13.90
N ARG A 963 -6.08 -32.91 -13.95
CA ARG A 963 -5.74 -34.33 -13.72
C ARG A 963 -4.92 -34.93 -14.85
N ASP A 964 -4.20 -36.00 -14.55
CA ASP A 964 -3.31 -36.71 -15.48
C ASP A 964 -3.96 -37.10 -16.81
N MET A 965 -5.21 -37.57 -16.79
CA MET A 965 -5.93 -37.93 -18.02
C MET A 965 -6.15 -36.72 -18.96
N ARG A 966 -6.38 -35.53 -18.40
CA ARG A 966 -6.56 -34.29 -19.17
C ARG A 966 -5.21 -33.70 -19.59
N GLN A 967 -4.20 -33.82 -18.73
CA GLN A 967 -2.81 -33.49 -19.09
C GLN A 967 -2.29 -34.33 -20.25
N ALA A 968 -2.66 -35.62 -20.29
CA ALA A 968 -2.22 -36.55 -21.31
C ALA A 968 -2.63 -36.10 -22.73
N ASN A 969 -3.77 -35.43 -22.85
CA ASN A 969 -4.27 -34.91 -24.13
C ASN A 969 -3.33 -33.86 -24.72
N VAL A 970 -2.50 -33.18 -23.92
CA VAL A 970 -1.52 -32.17 -24.41
C VAL A 970 -0.26 -32.81 -24.99
N TYR A 971 0.03 -34.07 -24.65
CA TYR A 971 1.13 -34.82 -25.27
C TYR A 971 0.77 -35.36 -26.66
N VAL A 972 -0.52 -35.42 -26.97
CA VAL A 972 -1.05 -35.52 -28.32
C VAL A 972 -1.51 -34.12 -28.75
N PRO A 973 -1.69 -33.80 -30.04
CA PRO A 973 -2.09 -32.45 -30.46
C PRO A 973 -3.58 -32.16 -30.18
N ASP A 974 -4.10 -32.60 -29.03
CA ASP A 974 -5.48 -32.40 -28.59
C ASP A 974 -5.54 -31.43 -27.40
N GLU A 975 -6.69 -30.79 -27.23
CA GLU A 975 -6.93 -29.91 -26.08
C GLU A 975 -7.35 -30.72 -24.83
N PRO A 976 -7.04 -30.26 -23.60
CA PRO A 976 -7.49 -30.92 -22.38
C PRO A 976 -9.01 -31.09 -22.32
N PHE A 977 -9.75 -30.06 -22.73
CA PHE A 977 -11.21 -30.08 -22.86
C PHE A 977 -11.62 -30.10 -24.32
N ASN A 978 -12.70 -30.82 -24.65
CA ASN A 978 -13.19 -30.95 -26.03
C ASN A 978 -14.03 -29.73 -26.48
N HIS A 979 -14.02 -28.63 -25.72
CA HIS A 979 -14.90 -27.48 -25.94
C HIS A 979 -14.70 -26.84 -27.32
N SER A 980 -13.47 -26.70 -27.81
CA SER A 980 -13.21 -26.11 -29.13
C SER A 980 -13.81 -26.91 -30.28
N ASN A 981 -13.82 -28.24 -30.17
CA ASN A 981 -14.48 -29.10 -31.16
C ASN A 981 -16.00 -28.97 -31.09
N LEU A 982 -16.56 -28.90 -29.87
CA LEU A 982 -17.99 -28.65 -29.68
C LEU A 982 -18.43 -27.30 -30.26
N ILE A 983 -17.57 -26.27 -30.15
CA ILE A 983 -17.80 -24.95 -30.76
C ILE A 983 -17.74 -25.04 -32.29
N LYS A 984 -16.71 -25.67 -32.85
CA LYS A 984 -16.56 -25.85 -34.31
C LYS A 984 -17.73 -26.60 -34.93
N ASN A 985 -18.26 -27.61 -34.23
CA ASN A 985 -19.40 -28.41 -34.68
C ASN A 985 -20.76 -27.77 -34.35
N GLY A 986 -20.78 -26.55 -33.80
CA GLY A 986 -22.01 -25.83 -33.48
C GLY A 986 -22.84 -26.45 -32.36
N ARG A 987 -22.25 -27.34 -31.54
CA ARG A 987 -22.91 -28.01 -30.41
C ARG A 987 -22.83 -27.20 -29.12
N LEU A 988 -21.77 -26.42 -28.98
CA LEU A 988 -21.60 -25.41 -27.95
C LEU A 988 -21.54 -24.03 -28.62
N LYS A 989 -22.38 -23.10 -28.18
CA LYS A 989 -22.30 -21.69 -28.59
C LYS A 989 -22.08 -20.80 -27.38
N ILE A 990 -21.21 -19.81 -27.52
CA ILE A 990 -20.80 -18.93 -26.42
C ILE A 990 -21.25 -17.50 -26.73
N TYR A 991 -21.86 -16.84 -25.76
CA TYR A 991 -22.28 -15.43 -25.86
C TYR A 991 -21.90 -14.66 -24.60
N SER A 992 -21.61 -13.36 -24.75
CA SER A 992 -21.27 -12.45 -23.65
C SER A 992 -22.48 -11.98 -22.85
N SER A 993 -23.67 -11.97 -23.48
CA SER A 993 -24.92 -11.57 -22.85
C SER A 993 -26.12 -12.10 -23.64
N VAL A 994 -27.29 -12.13 -22.99
CA VAL A 994 -28.57 -12.42 -23.63
C VAL A 994 -29.05 -11.32 -24.57
N CYS A 995 -28.57 -10.08 -24.40
CA CYS A 995 -29.03 -8.90 -25.14
C CYS A 995 -28.40 -8.75 -26.53
N ASP A 996 -27.35 -9.49 -26.82
CA ASP A 996 -26.62 -9.42 -28.09
C ASP A 996 -27.18 -10.46 -29.11
N ASP A 997 -26.30 -11.15 -29.83
CA ASP A 997 -26.62 -12.07 -30.91
C ASP A 997 -27.44 -13.29 -30.46
N PHE A 998 -27.38 -13.66 -29.17
CA PHE A 998 -28.14 -14.77 -28.61
C PHE A 998 -29.64 -14.66 -28.92
N SER A 999 -30.23 -13.47 -28.73
CA SER A 999 -31.65 -13.21 -28.94
C SER A 999 -32.13 -13.51 -30.37
N LYS A 1000 -31.24 -13.44 -31.36
CA LYS A 1000 -31.52 -13.65 -32.79
C LYS A 1000 -31.22 -15.09 -33.24
N GLU A 1001 -30.27 -15.74 -32.58
CA GLU A 1001 -29.68 -16.99 -33.07
C GLU A 1001 -30.09 -18.24 -32.27
N TYR A 1002 -30.66 -18.07 -31.07
CA TYR A 1002 -31.02 -19.21 -30.24
C TYR A 1002 -32.16 -20.03 -30.85
N LYS A 1003 -32.03 -21.35 -30.77
CA LYS A 1003 -33.02 -22.33 -31.26
C LYS A 1003 -33.68 -23.03 -30.08
N ARG A 1004 -34.95 -23.42 -30.23
CA ARG A 1004 -35.69 -24.24 -29.26
C ARG A 1004 -35.95 -25.63 -29.81
N PRO A 1005 -35.89 -26.70 -28.99
CA PRO A 1005 -35.46 -26.71 -27.59
C PRO A 1005 -33.93 -26.55 -27.44
N CYS A 1006 -33.46 -26.03 -26.31
CA CYS A 1006 -32.02 -25.87 -26.01
C CYS A 1006 -31.69 -25.97 -24.52
N VAL A 1007 -30.39 -26.05 -24.22
CA VAL A 1007 -29.86 -25.92 -22.86
C VAL A 1007 -29.03 -24.66 -22.77
N VAL A 1008 -29.26 -23.81 -21.77
CA VAL A 1008 -28.46 -22.61 -21.51
C VAL A 1008 -27.84 -22.69 -20.13
N LEU A 1009 -26.51 -22.64 -20.10
CA LEU A 1009 -25.68 -22.41 -18.93
C LEU A 1009 -25.46 -20.90 -18.81
N ALA A 1010 -25.94 -20.27 -17.73
CA ALA A 1010 -25.91 -18.82 -17.60
C ALA A 1010 -25.26 -18.36 -16.29
N GLY A 1011 -24.34 -17.38 -16.41
CA GLY A 1011 -23.66 -16.76 -15.29
C GLY A 1011 -24.61 -16.08 -14.30
N HIS A 1012 -24.40 -16.32 -13.01
CA HIS A 1012 -25.01 -15.55 -11.92
C HIS A 1012 -24.16 -15.61 -10.64
N PRO A 1013 -24.18 -14.55 -9.81
CA PRO A 1013 -23.67 -14.64 -8.45
C PRO A 1013 -24.76 -15.13 -7.48
N SER A 1014 -26.06 -14.88 -7.72
CA SER A 1014 -27.09 -15.15 -6.70
C SER A 1014 -28.54 -15.23 -7.23
N LEU A 1015 -28.77 -15.48 -8.52
CA LEU A 1015 -30.12 -15.47 -9.12
C LEU A 1015 -30.94 -14.19 -8.80
N ARG A 1016 -30.24 -13.09 -8.47
CA ARG A 1016 -30.75 -11.72 -8.37
C ARG A 1016 -30.15 -10.82 -9.41
N MET A 1017 -29.02 -11.18 -9.99
CA MET A 1017 -28.39 -10.49 -11.10
C MET A 1017 -27.70 -11.51 -12.00
N GLY A 1018 -27.19 -11.04 -13.14
CA GLY A 1018 -26.60 -11.87 -14.19
C GLY A 1018 -27.61 -12.29 -15.26
N ASP A 1019 -27.08 -12.85 -16.35
CA ASP A 1019 -27.86 -13.24 -17.53
C ASP A 1019 -28.87 -14.36 -17.22
N ALA A 1020 -28.61 -15.20 -16.22
CA ALA A 1020 -29.55 -16.24 -15.78
C ALA A 1020 -30.91 -15.67 -15.34
N VAL A 1021 -30.90 -14.48 -14.70
CA VAL A 1021 -32.11 -13.82 -14.20
C VAL A 1021 -32.98 -13.29 -15.34
N GLN A 1022 -32.35 -12.81 -16.42
CA GLN A 1022 -33.04 -12.34 -17.62
C GLN A 1022 -33.74 -13.47 -18.36
N LEU A 1023 -33.04 -14.61 -18.51
CA LEU A 1023 -33.61 -15.80 -19.14
C LEU A 1023 -34.74 -16.38 -18.30
N LEU A 1024 -34.55 -16.39 -16.98
CA LEU A 1024 -35.60 -16.83 -16.06
C LEU A 1024 -36.85 -15.97 -16.21
N GLU A 1025 -36.71 -14.64 -16.35
CA GLU A 1025 -37.83 -13.77 -16.66
C GLU A 1025 -38.47 -14.12 -18.00
N MET A 1026 -37.66 -14.15 -19.07
CA MET A 1026 -38.09 -14.37 -20.45
C MET A 1026 -38.83 -15.71 -20.63
N TRP A 1027 -38.42 -16.74 -19.90
CA TRP A 1027 -38.92 -18.11 -20.05
C TRP A 1027 -39.95 -18.51 -18.99
N SER A 1028 -40.16 -17.66 -17.98
CA SER A 1028 -41.12 -17.92 -16.90
C SER A 1028 -42.57 -18.11 -17.35
N GLY A 1029 -42.92 -17.77 -18.59
CA GLY A 1029 -44.28 -17.90 -19.15
C GLY A 1029 -44.60 -19.25 -19.80
N ASP A 1030 -43.67 -20.21 -19.85
CA ASP A 1030 -43.86 -21.48 -20.58
C ASP A 1030 -43.48 -22.71 -19.74
N VAL A 1031 -44.45 -23.63 -19.57
CA VAL A 1031 -44.36 -24.84 -18.72
C VAL A 1031 -43.49 -25.94 -19.31
N ALA A 1032 -43.21 -25.87 -20.61
CA ALA A 1032 -42.27 -26.77 -21.23
C ALA A 1032 -40.86 -26.53 -20.67
N ASN A 1033 -40.51 -25.28 -20.35
CA ASN A 1033 -39.20 -24.90 -19.86
C ASN A 1033 -38.94 -25.39 -18.43
N SER A 1034 -37.65 -25.60 -18.12
CA SER A 1034 -37.20 -25.93 -16.77
C SER A 1034 -36.04 -25.05 -16.31
N LEU A 1035 -36.02 -24.75 -15.02
CA LEU A 1035 -34.90 -24.16 -14.31
C LEU A 1035 -34.27 -25.28 -13.47
N ILE A 1036 -33.00 -25.57 -13.64
CA ILE A 1036 -32.29 -26.58 -12.84
C ILE A 1036 -31.17 -25.88 -12.07
N VAL A 1037 -31.33 -25.76 -10.75
CA VAL A 1037 -30.33 -25.18 -9.85
C VAL A 1037 -29.42 -26.30 -9.33
N ILE A 1038 -28.11 -26.11 -9.48
CA ILE A 1038 -27.10 -27.13 -9.17
C ILE A 1038 -26.12 -26.72 -8.06
N ASP A 1039 -26.11 -25.45 -7.68
CA ASP A 1039 -25.15 -24.95 -6.70
C ASP A 1039 -25.67 -25.21 -5.28
N PRO A 1040 -24.93 -25.98 -4.44
CA PRO A 1040 -25.36 -26.31 -3.08
C PRO A 1040 -25.38 -25.10 -2.13
N ASP A 1041 -24.76 -23.98 -2.50
CA ASP A 1041 -24.72 -22.75 -1.71
C ASP A 1041 -25.89 -21.80 -2.04
N TYR A 1042 -26.71 -22.14 -3.05
CA TYR A 1042 -27.88 -21.38 -3.49
C TYR A 1042 -29.16 -22.24 -3.50
N PRO A 1043 -29.69 -22.62 -2.32
CA PRO A 1043 -30.84 -23.52 -2.25
C PRO A 1043 -32.11 -22.86 -2.80
N LEU A 1044 -32.86 -23.61 -3.62
CA LEU A 1044 -33.98 -23.09 -4.41
C LEU A 1044 -35.05 -22.37 -3.57
N ASN A 1045 -35.32 -22.82 -2.34
CA ASN A 1045 -36.30 -22.21 -1.44
C ASN A 1045 -35.94 -20.78 -1.01
N GLU A 1046 -34.65 -20.48 -0.86
CA GLU A 1046 -34.15 -19.14 -0.50
C GLU A 1046 -34.05 -18.23 -1.74
N MET A 1047 -33.61 -18.81 -2.86
CA MET A 1047 -33.31 -18.05 -4.08
C MET A 1047 -34.55 -17.77 -4.92
N PHE A 1048 -35.49 -18.72 -5.02
CA PHE A 1048 -36.60 -18.63 -5.97
C PHE A 1048 -37.74 -17.71 -5.51
N GLY A 1049 -37.72 -17.22 -4.27
CA GLY A 1049 -38.79 -16.42 -3.65
C GLY A 1049 -39.45 -15.37 -4.56
N PRO A 1050 -38.70 -14.43 -5.18
CA PRO A 1050 -39.27 -13.42 -6.07
C PRO A 1050 -39.95 -13.98 -7.34
N PHE A 1051 -39.63 -15.21 -7.72
CA PHE A 1051 -40.17 -15.91 -8.89
C PHE A 1051 -41.32 -16.88 -8.52
N GLN A 1052 -41.56 -17.10 -7.22
CA GLN A 1052 -42.68 -17.90 -6.74
C GLN A 1052 -43.98 -17.10 -6.87
N GLY A 1053 -44.99 -17.61 -7.57
CA GLY A 1053 -46.21 -16.80 -7.72
C GLY A 1053 -47.20 -17.36 -8.68
N GLN A 1054 -46.86 -17.28 -9.96
CA GLN A 1054 -47.61 -17.67 -11.15
C GLN A 1054 -46.58 -17.76 -12.28
N GLY A 1055 -45.55 -18.59 -12.10
CA GLY A 1055 -44.47 -18.82 -13.05
C GLY A 1055 -44.61 -20.22 -13.63
N ASN A 1056 -44.71 -20.30 -14.96
CA ASN A 1056 -44.91 -21.52 -15.71
C ASN A 1056 -43.62 -22.35 -15.82
N ILE A 1057 -42.42 -21.78 -15.66
CA ILE A 1057 -41.16 -22.57 -15.70
C ILE A 1057 -41.05 -23.54 -14.50
N ARG A 1058 -40.66 -24.79 -14.76
CA ARG A 1058 -40.55 -25.85 -13.73
C ARG A 1058 -39.19 -25.80 -13.02
N PRO A 1059 -39.13 -25.50 -11.71
CA PRO A 1059 -37.85 -25.45 -11.01
C PRO A 1059 -37.47 -26.81 -10.43
N TYR A 1060 -36.21 -27.18 -10.56
CA TYR A 1060 -35.58 -28.37 -10.00
C TYR A 1060 -34.32 -27.98 -9.23
N TYR A 1061 -33.99 -28.75 -8.19
CA TYR A 1061 -32.80 -28.54 -7.37
C TYR A 1061 -32.03 -29.86 -7.28
N PHE A 1062 -30.86 -29.91 -7.90
CA PHE A 1062 -29.99 -31.08 -7.94
C PHE A 1062 -28.56 -30.65 -7.58
N PRO A 1063 -28.26 -30.42 -6.29
CA PRO A 1063 -26.99 -29.85 -5.86
C PRO A 1063 -25.82 -30.77 -6.20
N ILE A 1064 -24.83 -30.25 -6.95
CA ILE A 1064 -23.59 -30.95 -7.30
C ILE A 1064 -22.51 -30.50 -6.31
N GLU A 1065 -22.47 -31.14 -5.15
CA GLU A 1065 -21.56 -30.80 -4.06
C GLU A 1065 -20.26 -31.60 -4.13
N THR A 1066 -19.19 -30.98 -4.62
CA THR A 1066 -17.91 -31.67 -4.82
C THR A 1066 -16.99 -31.61 -3.60
N ARG A 1067 -17.30 -30.85 -2.55
CA ARG A 1067 -16.49 -30.82 -1.32
C ARG A 1067 -16.53 -32.19 -0.61
N LEU A 1068 -15.52 -32.44 0.22
CA LEU A 1068 -15.48 -33.65 1.07
C LEU A 1068 -16.78 -33.82 1.85
N ASP A 1069 -17.38 -35.00 1.74
CA ASP A 1069 -18.40 -35.44 2.68
C ASP A 1069 -17.77 -35.96 3.98
N TYR A 1070 -18.59 -36.23 4.99
CA TYR A 1070 -18.13 -36.67 6.30
C TYR A 1070 -17.36 -38.01 6.24
N ASN A 1071 -17.78 -38.94 5.36
CA ASN A 1071 -17.13 -40.24 5.19
C ASN A 1071 -15.76 -40.10 4.52
N GLU A 1072 -15.66 -39.26 3.48
CA GLU A 1072 -14.41 -38.93 2.81
C GLU A 1072 -13.46 -38.15 3.75
N ALA A 1073 -14.00 -37.25 4.57
CA ALA A 1073 -13.26 -36.52 5.58
C ALA A 1073 -12.69 -37.48 6.63
N ASP A 1074 -13.48 -38.41 7.18
CA ASP A 1074 -12.99 -39.40 8.15
C ASP A 1074 -11.92 -40.31 7.56
N LYS A 1075 -12.08 -40.77 6.32
CA LYS A 1075 -11.04 -41.52 5.60
C LYS A 1075 -9.76 -40.70 5.47
N THR A 1076 -9.88 -39.44 5.09
CA THR A 1076 -8.74 -38.52 4.94
C THR A 1076 -8.04 -38.28 6.28
N LEU A 1077 -8.80 -37.99 7.34
CA LEU A 1077 -8.28 -37.80 8.70
C LEU A 1077 -7.58 -39.06 9.23
N SER A 1078 -8.10 -40.25 8.93
CA SER A 1078 -7.46 -41.53 9.31
C SER A 1078 -6.09 -41.75 8.65
N GLN A 1079 -5.86 -41.15 7.48
CA GLN A 1079 -4.59 -41.18 6.76
C GLN A 1079 -3.62 -40.11 7.27
N LEU A 1080 -4.11 -38.90 7.56
CA LEU A 1080 -3.31 -37.76 8.01
C LEU A 1080 -2.86 -37.89 9.47
N LYS A 1081 -3.72 -38.47 10.32
CA LYS A 1081 -3.52 -38.68 11.76
C LYS A 1081 -2.98 -37.44 12.50
N PRO A 1082 -3.65 -36.26 12.41
CA PRO A 1082 -3.22 -35.07 13.13
C PRO A 1082 -3.28 -35.27 14.65
N LYS A 1083 -2.38 -34.61 15.40
CA LYS A 1083 -2.40 -34.69 16.88
C LYS A 1083 -3.60 -33.99 17.49
N SER A 1084 -4.10 -32.94 16.84
CA SER A 1084 -5.30 -32.21 17.25
C SER A 1084 -6.07 -31.72 16.03
N LEU A 1085 -7.39 -31.94 16.03
CA LEU A 1085 -8.29 -31.59 14.94
C LEU A 1085 -9.22 -30.46 15.37
N TYR A 1086 -9.35 -29.43 14.54
CA TYR A 1086 -10.29 -28.34 14.71
C TYR A 1086 -11.28 -28.30 13.57
N ILE A 1087 -12.57 -28.22 13.90
CA ILE A 1087 -13.67 -28.24 12.93
C ILE A 1087 -14.60 -27.07 13.22
N HIS A 1088 -15.06 -26.38 12.19
CA HIS A 1088 -16.03 -25.30 12.34
C HIS A 1088 -17.35 -25.81 12.97
N ASP A 1089 -17.89 -25.07 13.93
CA ASP A 1089 -19.03 -25.51 14.74
C ASP A 1089 -20.34 -25.79 13.95
N SER A 1090 -20.45 -25.24 12.75
CA SER A 1090 -21.56 -25.49 11.81
C SER A 1090 -21.63 -26.93 11.33
N PHE A 1091 -20.52 -27.66 11.35
CA PHE A 1091 -20.46 -29.08 10.95
C PHE A 1091 -20.60 -30.04 12.12
N MET A 1092 -20.65 -29.51 13.35
CA MET A 1092 -20.81 -30.29 14.58
C MET A 1092 -22.26 -30.34 15.06
N ARG A 1093 -23.12 -29.43 14.56
CA ARG A 1093 -24.54 -29.39 14.87
C ARG A 1093 -25.30 -30.19 13.81
N LEU A 1094 -26.15 -31.13 14.25
CA LEU A 1094 -27.14 -31.72 13.35
C LEU A 1094 -27.96 -30.57 12.75
N PRO A 1095 -28.22 -30.55 11.43
CA PRO A 1095 -29.13 -29.57 10.84
C PRO A 1095 -30.45 -29.59 11.62
N ASP A 1096 -31.10 -28.44 11.83
CA ASP A 1096 -32.44 -28.38 12.44
C ASP A 1096 -33.40 -29.25 11.61
N VAL A 1097 -33.59 -30.50 12.03
CA VAL A 1097 -34.38 -31.48 11.31
C VAL A 1097 -35.84 -31.05 11.45
N MET A 1098 -36.54 -30.90 10.32
CA MET A 1098 -37.99 -30.76 10.36
C MET A 1098 -38.58 -31.94 11.16
N PRO A 1099 -39.65 -31.77 11.96
CA PRO A 1099 -40.12 -32.76 12.94
C PRO A 1099 -40.40 -34.19 12.41
N ASN A 1100 -40.40 -34.40 11.09
CA ASN A 1100 -40.78 -35.65 10.43
C ASN A 1100 -39.67 -36.30 9.57
N GLN A 1101 -38.40 -35.87 9.66
CA GLN A 1101 -37.28 -36.56 8.98
C GLN A 1101 -36.44 -37.34 9.99
N ALA A 1102 -36.03 -38.57 9.60
CA ALA A 1102 -35.15 -39.40 10.43
C ALA A 1102 -33.83 -38.67 10.69
N PRO A 1103 -33.24 -38.80 11.90
CA PRO A 1103 -31.94 -38.19 12.19
C PRO A 1103 -30.89 -38.73 11.20
N VAL A 1104 -30.22 -37.84 10.48
CA VAL A 1104 -29.16 -38.20 9.54
C VAL A 1104 -27.90 -38.51 10.35
N ILE A 1105 -27.68 -39.79 10.65
CA ILE A 1105 -26.57 -40.31 11.48
C ILE A 1105 -25.20 -40.06 10.80
N ASP A 1106 -25.17 -39.84 9.47
CA ASP A 1106 -23.97 -39.75 8.64
C ASP A 1106 -23.27 -38.37 8.60
N LEU A 1107 -23.76 -37.35 9.31
CA LEU A 1107 -23.16 -36.00 9.35
C LEU A 1107 -22.33 -35.77 10.62
N THR A 1108 -21.54 -36.76 11.03
CA THR A 1108 -20.67 -36.65 12.22
C THR A 1108 -19.26 -37.15 11.91
N ILE A 1109 -18.25 -36.40 12.36
CA ILE A 1109 -16.83 -36.78 12.24
C ILE A 1109 -16.49 -37.77 13.37
N GLN A 1110 -15.96 -38.93 13.00
CA GLN A 1110 -15.64 -40.04 13.92
C GLN A 1110 -14.21 -39.97 14.49
N TYR A 1111 -13.41 -38.97 14.09
CA TYR A 1111 -12.03 -38.84 14.53
C TYR A 1111 -11.91 -38.60 16.06
N PRO A 1112 -11.05 -39.34 16.80
CA PRO A 1112 -10.92 -39.17 18.24
C PRO A 1112 -10.28 -37.81 18.58
N ASN A 1113 -10.87 -37.08 19.54
CA ASN A 1113 -10.39 -35.78 20.05
C ASN A 1113 -10.35 -34.65 19.00
N TYR A 1114 -11.53 -34.14 18.63
CA TYR A 1114 -11.68 -32.88 17.88
C TYR A 1114 -12.19 -31.74 18.77
N MET A 1115 -11.88 -30.49 18.38
CA MET A 1115 -12.29 -29.27 19.08
C MET A 1115 -13.12 -28.37 18.16
N PRO A 1116 -14.22 -27.76 18.66
CA PRO A 1116 -14.99 -26.82 17.89
C PRO A 1116 -14.20 -25.53 17.64
N LEU A 1117 -14.27 -25.03 16.41
CA LEU A 1117 -13.89 -23.68 16.04
C LEU A 1117 -15.15 -22.83 16.00
N HIS A 1118 -15.42 -22.10 17.09
CA HIS A 1118 -16.57 -21.22 17.21
C HIS A 1118 -16.31 -19.85 16.58
N TYR A 1119 -17.34 -19.28 15.96
CA TYR A 1119 -17.31 -17.91 15.48
C TYR A 1119 -16.98 -16.95 16.62
N ASN A 1120 -16.02 -16.06 16.39
CA ASN A 1120 -15.60 -15.00 17.31
C ASN A 1120 -14.96 -15.53 18.61
N GLU A 1121 -14.48 -16.78 18.61
CA GLU A 1121 -13.73 -17.39 19.71
C GLU A 1121 -12.23 -17.54 19.41
N PRO A 1122 -11.38 -17.61 20.46
CA PRO A 1122 -9.93 -17.78 20.36
C PRO A 1122 -9.48 -19.22 20.04
N PHE A 1123 -8.41 -19.33 19.26
CA PHE A 1123 -7.73 -20.60 18.96
C PHE A 1123 -6.64 -20.89 20.01
N PRO A 1124 -6.59 -22.08 20.61
CA PRO A 1124 -5.56 -22.43 21.57
C PRO A 1124 -4.34 -23.06 20.87
N VAL A 1125 -3.63 -22.34 20.00
CA VAL A 1125 -2.26 -22.77 19.64
C VAL A 1125 -1.34 -22.37 20.78
N VAL A 1126 -1.10 -23.33 21.67
CA VAL A 1126 -0.11 -23.21 22.72
C VAL A 1126 1.24 -23.55 22.09
N SER A 1127 1.95 -22.54 21.58
CA SER A 1127 3.38 -22.66 21.26
C SER A 1127 4.07 -23.25 22.49
N LYS A 1128 4.43 -24.54 22.40
CA LYS A 1128 5.31 -25.15 23.39
C LYS A 1128 6.62 -24.41 23.21
N LYS A 1129 7.06 -23.68 24.24
CA LYS A 1129 8.39 -23.04 24.28
C LYS A 1129 9.46 -24.03 23.83
N ALA A 1130 9.77 -24.08 22.54
CA ALA A 1130 10.82 -24.89 22.01
C ALA A 1130 12.13 -24.19 22.39
N LYS A 1131 12.88 -24.82 23.31
CA LYS A 1131 14.26 -24.43 23.60
C LYS A 1131 15.06 -24.61 22.31
N LYS A 1132 15.17 -23.56 21.48
CA LYS A 1132 16.13 -23.53 20.36
C LYS A 1132 17.53 -23.63 20.96
N ARG A 1133 18.12 -24.82 20.95
CA ARG A 1133 19.57 -24.99 21.11
C ARG A 1133 20.21 -24.45 19.84
N LYS A 1134 20.85 -23.28 19.93
CA LYS A 1134 21.80 -22.81 18.92
C LYS A 1134 22.93 -23.85 18.89
N ILE A 1135 22.94 -24.74 17.89
CA ILE A 1135 24.11 -25.56 17.60
C ILE A 1135 25.02 -24.67 16.76
N THR A 1136 25.95 -24.01 17.43
CA THR A 1136 27.09 -23.39 16.76
C THR A 1136 28.00 -24.53 16.34
N VAL A 1137 28.01 -24.88 15.05
CA VAL A 1137 29.04 -25.77 14.50
C VAL A 1137 30.31 -24.94 14.42
N ASN A 1138 31.19 -25.11 15.41
CA ASN A 1138 32.54 -24.58 15.37
C ASN A 1138 33.36 -25.56 14.51
N SER A 1139 33.72 -25.15 13.29
CA SER A 1139 34.36 -26.00 12.28
C SER A 1139 35.84 -26.36 12.58
N GLU A 1140 36.32 -26.19 13.81
CA GLU A 1140 37.72 -26.49 14.18
C GLU A 1140 37.93 -27.42 15.38
N VAL A 1141 36.88 -28.00 15.99
CA VAL A 1141 37.08 -28.92 17.12
C VAL A 1141 36.16 -30.14 17.04
N GLN A 1142 36.35 -31.00 16.04
CA GLN A 1142 35.83 -32.38 16.10
C GLN A 1142 36.49 -33.31 15.06
N PHE A 1143 37.81 -33.46 15.13
CA PHE A 1143 38.51 -34.56 14.43
C PHE A 1143 39.28 -35.52 15.34
N ASN A 1144 39.16 -35.39 16.68
CA ASN A 1144 39.94 -36.21 17.63
C ASN A 1144 39.13 -37.08 18.61
N THR A 1145 37.81 -37.21 18.48
CA THR A 1145 36.99 -37.99 19.43
C THR A 1145 36.26 -39.20 18.86
N LEU A 1146 36.45 -39.52 17.58
CA LEU A 1146 35.89 -40.75 16.96
C LEU A 1146 36.93 -41.86 16.69
N PHE A 1147 38.22 -41.63 16.95
CA PHE A 1147 39.29 -42.63 16.73
C PHE A 1147 39.70 -43.44 17.98
N GLN A 1148 39.10 -43.19 19.16
CA GLN A 1148 39.49 -43.86 20.42
C GLN A 1148 38.48 -44.86 20.99
N LYS A 1149 37.43 -45.26 20.26
CA LYS A 1149 36.44 -46.25 20.75
C LYS A 1149 36.35 -47.56 19.97
N THR A 1150 37.23 -47.81 19.01
CA THR A 1150 37.31 -49.10 18.30
C THR A 1150 38.59 -49.89 18.64
N ILE A 1151 39.37 -49.44 19.62
CA ILE A 1151 40.49 -50.22 20.21
C ILE A 1151 40.31 -50.26 21.74
N SER A 1152 39.22 -50.86 22.20
CA SER A 1152 39.21 -51.75 23.37
C SER A 1152 37.82 -52.39 23.52
N LYS A 1153 37.79 -53.72 23.37
CA LYS A 1153 36.66 -54.66 23.49
C LYS A 1153 35.81 -54.86 22.23
#